data_AF-D7G9A4-F1
#
_entry.id   AF-D7G9A4-F1
#
_cell.length_a   1.000
_cell.length_b   1.000
_cell.length_c   1.000
_cell.angle_alpha   90.00
_cell.angle_beta   90.00
_cell.angle_gamma   90.00
#
_symmetry.space_group_name_H-M   'P 1'
#
loop_
_entity.id
_entity.type
_entity.pdbx_description
1 polymer ?
#
loop_
_entity_poly.entity_id
_entity_poly.type
_entity_poly.pdbx_seq_one_letter_code
_entity_poly.pdbx_strand_id
1 'polypeptide(L)'
;MPQGMYGSTTTTDDQESRLSIRSRKVSFDNICEGLTMMQPHARRWWSRVGAGALVLAAAVVGLAYNNRQVHTTASLTTSGANSFVDVVIPSDNTPEETIQIAPRPFPKDYPWLRDVKLIEPHRETILAVSSPRDGYDYIWEVRAGETDEADLIATASGAEAVVTLTVLDENMITVKEVHPDGEIVRQLDEMVMVKYVRREIRTLTDEERVELLDAMHQLWAVRVHGGEGIELYGDDYADISSINRLHFKAAQNKSCDHFHDGLGFLTSHSVLTNTFEYSLQRVNPKLTVPYWDFTIEYHEAEIAGDDDDITINSPLFQESWFGTADPVDNVVKDGRWARTEIPAMDLGSPGELIPDVYGLLRSRWTVNSSPYLTRGLGKLCDGSVLDTYAWPSCEEHHNLVMDYDDFYSWVSESMYSPHGPVHTWIGGVLNCEDTISSISSLVGEKNANSLSLNTFDQRKNLWRDGFFACEGSAAVGAPADELLLSGKCGCLGYDLNQGDDWKTIYTNSTLDFDDVIGDYDDETKRQVVAAVCASTIYDGDHLHAGSSLDPTFWPMHPTMERLFMFSSLTGQLTDFHWPDSEFSYSDSDGNTVVETTSTYGDTCHGHGGSDVFPFGLLDDDDDAFKIKTGMQGNEETGNKLTNREVLAVLDARYNMLPYVYDNFRWDHCLQDGIDFYDAWDA
;
A
#
# COMPACT_ATOMS: atom_id res chain seq x y z
N MET A 1 43.35 27.48 -21.75
CA MET A 1 43.64 28.50 -22.80
C MET A 1 45.10 28.34 -23.22
N PRO A 2 45.52 28.67 -24.46
CA PRO A 2 44.77 29.15 -25.66
C PRO A 2 44.42 27.99 -26.63
N GLN A 3 43.38 27.98 -27.47
CA GLN A 3 42.85 28.89 -28.53
C GLN A 3 43.48 28.75 -29.94
N GLY A 4 42.58 28.52 -30.93
CA GLY A 4 42.73 28.81 -32.37
C GLY A 4 42.75 27.57 -33.29
N MET A 5 42.13 27.49 -34.48
CA MET A 5 41.01 28.12 -35.22
C MET A 5 41.20 27.74 -36.72
N TYR A 6 40.12 27.68 -37.53
CA TYR A 6 40.08 27.36 -39.00
C TYR A 6 40.49 25.92 -39.40
N GLY A 7 39.99 25.24 -40.44
CA GLY A 7 38.96 25.50 -41.48
C GLY A 7 39.25 24.67 -42.76
N SER A 8 38.33 24.30 -43.67
CA SER A 8 36.86 24.39 -43.73
C SER A 8 36.28 23.63 -44.96
N THR A 9 34.99 23.23 -44.92
CA THR A 9 34.08 22.88 -46.05
C THR A 9 34.45 21.81 -47.10
N THR A 10 33.58 20.80 -47.27
CA THR A 10 32.97 20.41 -48.57
C THR A 10 31.63 19.70 -48.37
N THR A 11 30.63 20.09 -49.16
CA THR A 11 29.28 19.50 -49.28
C THR A 11 29.25 18.30 -50.22
N THR A 12 28.35 17.32 -49.99
CA THR A 12 27.36 16.83 -51.00
C THR A 12 26.39 15.78 -50.43
N ASP A 13 25.16 15.88 -50.92
CA ASP A 13 24.15 14.83 -51.17
C ASP A 13 23.41 14.13 -50.02
N ASP A 14 22.18 14.61 -49.82
CA ASP A 14 21.05 13.87 -49.26
C ASP A 14 20.74 12.59 -50.08
N GLN A 15 20.49 11.47 -49.39
CA GLN A 15 19.52 10.48 -49.85
C GLN A 15 18.63 10.04 -48.68
N GLU A 16 17.33 10.31 -48.79
CA GLU A 16 16.31 9.76 -47.90
C GLU A 16 16.30 8.22 -48.00
N SER A 17 16.68 7.53 -46.92
CA SER A 17 16.33 6.12 -46.71
C SER A 17 15.20 6.03 -45.69
N ARG A 18 13.95 5.94 -46.18
CA ARG A 18 12.78 5.67 -45.35
C ARG A 18 12.84 4.24 -44.79
N LEU A 19 13.46 4.08 -43.64
CA LEU A 19 13.34 2.87 -42.83
C LEU A 19 12.04 2.93 -42.04
N SER A 20 11.08 2.11 -42.46
CA SER A 20 9.92 1.76 -41.64
C SER A 20 10.38 0.90 -40.47
N ILE A 21 10.54 1.50 -39.30
CA ILE A 21 10.77 0.79 -38.05
C ILE A 21 9.39 0.51 -37.45
N ARG A 22 9.07 -0.79 -37.33
CA ARG A 22 7.90 -1.23 -36.56
C ARG A 22 8.17 -0.98 -35.09
N SER A 23 7.20 -0.44 -34.37
CA SER A 23 7.17 -0.53 -32.91
C SER A 23 7.36 -1.99 -32.49
N ARG A 24 8.30 -2.23 -31.59
CA ARG A 24 8.33 -3.50 -30.86
C ARG A 24 7.26 -3.37 -29.79
N LYS A 25 6.14 -4.09 -29.94
CA LYS A 25 5.46 -4.56 -28.73
C LYS A 25 6.46 -5.43 -27.99
N VAL A 26 6.80 -5.07 -26.75
CA VAL A 26 7.35 -6.02 -25.80
C VAL A 26 6.30 -7.11 -25.61
N SER A 27 6.71 -8.38 -25.64
CA SER A 27 5.78 -9.48 -25.39
C SER A 27 5.70 -9.71 -23.89
N PHE A 28 4.48 -9.80 -23.36
CA PHE A 28 4.22 -10.09 -21.94
C PHE A 28 4.91 -11.39 -21.44
N ASP A 29 5.25 -12.29 -22.36
CA ASP A 29 5.88 -13.60 -22.08
C ASP A 29 7.16 -13.50 -21.22
N ASN A 30 7.91 -12.40 -21.27
CA ASN A 30 9.18 -12.26 -20.53
C ASN A 30 9.03 -11.79 -19.08
N ILE A 31 7.91 -11.15 -18.70
CA ILE A 31 7.72 -10.60 -17.35
C ILE A 31 7.24 -11.71 -16.39
N CYS A 32 6.40 -12.61 -16.88
CA CYS A 32 5.92 -13.74 -16.09
C CYS A 32 6.99 -14.82 -15.82
N GLU A 33 8.07 -14.94 -16.61
CA GLU A 33 9.10 -15.96 -16.35
C GLU A 33 9.86 -15.71 -15.03
N GLY A 34 10.02 -14.45 -14.58
CA GLY A 34 10.58 -14.12 -13.26
C GLY A 34 9.63 -14.51 -12.11
N LEU A 35 8.37 -14.09 -12.18
CA LEU A 35 7.35 -14.42 -11.16
C LEU A 35 7.03 -15.92 -11.09
N THR A 36 7.17 -16.67 -12.19
CA THR A 36 6.95 -18.13 -12.17
C THR A 36 8.02 -18.94 -11.43
N MET A 37 9.13 -18.34 -10.98
CA MET A 37 10.04 -19.00 -10.03
C MET A 37 9.42 -19.17 -8.64
N MET A 38 8.37 -18.41 -8.28
CA MET A 38 7.78 -18.46 -6.94
C MET A 38 6.74 -19.57 -6.71
N GLN A 39 6.05 -20.11 -7.73
CA GLN A 39 5.22 -21.33 -7.58
C GLN A 39 5.05 -22.18 -8.87
N PRO A 40 4.93 -23.52 -8.76
CA PRO A 40 4.69 -24.41 -9.92
C PRO A 40 3.36 -24.22 -10.68
N HIS A 41 2.42 -23.45 -10.14
CA HIS A 41 1.00 -23.53 -10.50
C HIS A 41 0.57 -22.59 -11.65
N ALA A 42 1.26 -21.46 -11.88
CA ALA A 42 0.93 -20.49 -12.94
C ALA A 42 1.00 -21.07 -14.37
N ARG A 43 1.71 -22.19 -14.59
CA ARG A 43 1.83 -22.85 -15.90
C ARG A 43 0.51 -23.41 -16.47
N ARG A 44 -0.57 -23.52 -15.69
CA ARG A 44 -1.80 -24.21 -16.14
C ARG A 44 -2.80 -23.32 -16.88
N TRP A 45 -2.94 -22.04 -16.54
CA TRP A 45 -3.95 -21.14 -17.13
C TRP A 45 -3.66 -20.77 -18.60
N TRP A 46 -2.39 -20.58 -18.95
CA TRP A 46 -1.94 -20.30 -20.33
C TRP A 46 -2.34 -21.38 -21.36
N SER A 47 -2.72 -22.58 -20.91
CA SER A 47 -3.14 -23.68 -21.79
C SER A 47 -4.57 -23.56 -22.36
N ARG A 48 -5.42 -22.65 -21.84
CA ARG A 48 -6.84 -22.56 -22.25
C ARG A 48 -7.21 -21.33 -23.11
N VAL A 49 -6.40 -20.28 -23.15
CA VAL A 49 -6.65 -19.09 -24.00
C VAL A 49 -6.17 -19.30 -25.45
N GLY A 50 -5.15 -20.15 -25.67
CA GLY A 50 -4.48 -20.34 -26.97
C GLY A 50 -5.27 -21.00 -28.12
N ALA A 51 -6.60 -21.17 -28.00
CA ALA A 51 -7.44 -21.86 -28.98
C ALA A 51 -8.59 -21.01 -29.57
N GLY A 52 -8.68 -19.71 -29.24
CA GLY A 52 -9.89 -18.89 -29.42
C GLY A 52 -9.85 -17.74 -30.45
N ALA A 53 -8.76 -17.51 -31.19
CA ALA A 53 -8.62 -16.30 -32.03
C ALA A 53 -8.06 -16.55 -33.45
N LEU A 54 -8.82 -17.26 -34.28
CA LEU A 54 -8.57 -17.34 -35.73
C LEU A 54 -9.92 -17.32 -36.46
N VAL A 55 -10.05 -16.41 -37.45
CA VAL A 55 -11.26 -16.08 -38.26
C VAL A 55 -12.07 -14.86 -37.78
N LEU A 56 -11.63 -13.64 -38.14
CA LEU A 56 -12.29 -12.80 -39.17
C LEU A 56 -11.59 -11.44 -39.35
N ALA A 57 -11.13 -11.16 -40.57
CA ALA A 57 -10.72 -9.82 -40.99
C ALA A 57 -11.51 -9.41 -42.23
N ALA A 58 -12.29 -8.32 -42.16
CA ALA A 58 -12.72 -7.52 -43.32
C ALA A 58 -13.42 -6.19 -42.95
N ALA A 59 -12.65 -5.10 -43.01
CA ALA A 59 -12.99 -3.80 -43.61
C ALA A 59 -14.28 -3.02 -43.23
N VAL A 60 -14.09 -1.81 -42.68
CA VAL A 60 -14.71 -0.54 -43.16
C VAL A 60 -13.62 0.56 -43.19
N VAL A 61 -13.78 1.57 -44.07
CA VAL A 61 -12.81 2.64 -44.35
C VAL A 61 -13.39 4.04 -44.08
N GLY A 62 -12.59 4.94 -43.51
CA GLY A 62 -12.85 6.39 -43.38
C GLY A 62 -13.24 6.83 -41.95
N LEU A 63 -12.91 8.05 -41.48
CA LEU A 63 -12.44 9.24 -42.20
C LEU A 63 -11.67 10.22 -41.28
N ALA A 64 -10.67 10.89 -41.87
CA ALA A 64 -10.04 12.16 -41.51
C ALA A 64 -10.18 12.77 -40.08
N TYR A 65 -9.03 12.78 -39.40
CA TYR A 65 -8.56 13.78 -38.43
C TYR A 65 -9.03 15.22 -38.73
N ASN A 66 -9.46 15.97 -37.72
CA ASN A 66 -9.40 17.43 -37.77
C ASN A 66 -9.04 18.03 -36.40
N ASN A 67 -8.07 18.92 -36.42
CA ASN A 67 -7.34 19.41 -35.26
C ASN A 67 -8.07 20.61 -34.62
N ARG A 68 -8.22 20.63 -33.29
CA ARG A 68 -8.56 21.87 -32.54
C ARG A 68 -8.11 21.79 -31.08
N GLN A 69 -6.90 22.30 -30.82
CA GLN A 69 -6.51 22.71 -29.47
C GLN A 69 -7.46 23.80 -28.96
N VAL A 70 -7.90 23.67 -27.72
CA VAL A 70 -8.46 24.76 -26.93
C VAL A 70 -7.70 24.80 -25.61
N HIS A 71 -6.77 25.75 -25.46
CA HIS A 71 -6.22 26.06 -24.16
C HIS A 71 -7.32 26.66 -23.29
N THR A 72 -7.66 25.98 -22.21
CA THR A 72 -8.57 26.51 -21.18
C THR A 72 -7.81 26.55 -19.86
N THR A 73 -7.24 27.71 -19.53
CA THR A 73 -6.71 27.99 -18.20
C THR A 73 -7.86 28.06 -17.20
N ALA A 74 -8.05 27.01 -16.41
CA ALA A 74 -8.97 27.03 -15.28
C ALA A 74 -8.32 27.78 -14.10
N SER A 75 -8.96 28.85 -13.64
CA SER A 75 -8.58 29.53 -12.40
C SER A 75 -9.21 28.78 -11.24
N LEU A 76 -8.40 28.13 -10.40
CA LEU A 76 -8.86 27.59 -9.12
C LEU A 76 -9.41 28.72 -8.25
N THR A 77 -10.62 28.53 -7.71
CA THR A 77 -11.18 29.34 -6.62
C THR A 77 -11.30 28.45 -5.40
N THR A 78 -10.66 28.86 -4.31
CA THR A 78 -10.61 28.15 -3.04
C THR A 78 -11.97 28.18 -2.34
N SER A 79 -12.60 27.02 -2.16
CA SER A 79 -13.73 26.81 -1.25
C SER A 79 -13.37 25.74 -0.23
N GLY A 80 -13.39 26.09 1.07
CA GLY A 80 -13.21 25.11 2.14
C GLY A 80 -14.27 24.01 2.09
N ALA A 81 -13.87 22.79 2.45
CA ALA A 81 -14.68 21.59 2.31
C ALA A 81 -15.79 21.47 3.38
N ASN A 82 -16.82 22.29 3.27
CA ASN A 82 -18.06 22.12 4.03
C ASN A 82 -18.90 20.99 3.44
N SER A 83 -19.48 20.15 4.29
CA SER A 83 -20.49 19.17 3.88
C SER A 83 -21.89 19.81 3.90
N PHE A 84 -22.66 19.62 2.83
CA PHE A 84 -23.99 20.20 2.65
C PHE A 84 -25.05 19.10 2.71
N VAL A 85 -26.04 19.27 3.58
CA VAL A 85 -27.20 18.36 3.70
C VAL A 85 -28.48 19.20 3.63
N ASP A 86 -29.07 19.23 2.44
CA ASP A 86 -30.39 19.83 2.22
C ASP A 86 -31.50 18.90 2.73
N VAL A 87 -32.47 19.50 3.44
CA VAL A 87 -33.64 18.81 3.99
C VAL A 87 -34.90 19.57 3.54
N VAL A 88 -35.67 18.95 2.63
CA VAL A 88 -36.75 19.63 1.91
C VAL A 88 -38.11 19.27 2.52
N ILE A 89 -38.63 20.16 3.38
CA ILE A 89 -39.99 20.03 3.91
C ILE A 89 -41.00 20.30 2.77
N PRO A 90 -41.81 19.31 2.33
CA PRO A 90 -42.68 19.47 1.16
C PRO A 90 -43.65 20.64 1.30
N SER A 91 -43.85 21.37 0.20
CA SER A 91 -44.98 22.30 0.05
C SER A 91 -46.16 21.59 -0.60
N ASP A 92 -47.34 21.65 0.01
CA ASP A 92 -48.56 21.14 -0.61
C ASP A 92 -48.83 21.84 -1.96
N ASN A 93 -48.72 21.07 -3.06
CA ASN A 93 -49.16 21.35 -4.44
C ASN A 93 -48.20 22.02 -5.46
N THR A 94 -46.93 21.62 -5.51
CA THR A 94 -46.08 21.79 -6.73
C THR A 94 -45.23 20.54 -7.02
N PRO A 95 -44.83 20.29 -8.29
CA PRO A 95 -44.23 19.02 -8.69
C PRO A 95 -42.81 18.83 -8.15
N GLU A 96 -42.39 17.56 -8.08
CA GLU A 96 -41.09 17.07 -7.60
C GLU A 96 -39.89 17.87 -8.17
N GLU A 97 -39.23 18.65 -7.31
CA GLU A 97 -37.89 19.19 -7.57
C GLU A 97 -36.88 18.45 -6.71
N THR A 98 -35.87 17.87 -7.37
CA THR A 98 -34.95 16.88 -6.79
C THR A 98 -33.76 17.56 -6.11
N ILE A 99 -33.35 17.03 -4.95
CA ILE A 99 -32.17 17.51 -4.21
C ILE A 99 -30.90 17.16 -4.99
N GLN A 100 -29.93 18.09 -5.08
CA GLN A 100 -28.57 17.81 -5.51
C GLN A 100 -27.58 17.99 -4.36
N ILE A 101 -27.18 16.87 -3.77
CA ILE A 101 -25.98 16.81 -2.92
C ILE A 101 -24.77 16.95 -3.85
N ALA A 102 -23.77 17.76 -3.48
CA ALA A 102 -22.49 17.79 -4.20
C ALA A 102 -21.83 16.40 -4.11
N PRO A 103 -21.48 15.75 -5.24
CA PRO A 103 -21.17 14.33 -5.23
C PRO A 103 -19.90 14.01 -4.44
N ARG A 104 -20.07 13.28 -3.32
CA ARG A 104 -19.02 12.66 -2.51
C ARG A 104 -19.59 11.43 -1.82
N PRO A 105 -18.81 10.34 -1.80
CA PRO A 105 -18.86 9.25 -2.79
C PRO A 105 -20.08 9.16 -3.71
N PHE A 106 -19.95 8.36 -4.77
CA PHE A 106 -21.14 7.86 -5.48
C PHE A 106 -21.89 6.91 -4.54
N PRO A 107 -23.09 7.25 -4.03
CA PRO A 107 -23.79 6.39 -3.05
C PRO A 107 -24.34 5.09 -3.68
N LYS A 108 -24.09 4.89 -4.98
CA LYS A 108 -24.54 3.73 -5.76
C LYS A 108 -23.65 2.52 -5.59
N ASP A 109 -22.35 2.76 -5.38
CA ASP A 109 -21.30 1.74 -5.37
C ASP A 109 -21.41 0.90 -4.09
N TYR A 110 -21.61 1.54 -2.93
CA TYR A 110 -21.98 0.88 -1.67
C TYR A 110 -23.49 0.60 -1.62
N PRO A 111 -23.95 -0.67 -1.59
CA PRO A 111 -25.38 -0.99 -1.68
C PRO A 111 -26.25 -0.38 -0.58
N TRP A 112 -25.68 -0.24 0.62
CA TRP A 112 -26.34 0.27 1.84
C TRP A 112 -26.29 1.80 1.99
N LEU A 113 -25.60 2.53 1.10
CA LEU A 113 -25.65 4.00 1.03
C LEU A 113 -26.65 4.53 -0.01
N ARG A 114 -27.30 3.66 -0.79
CA ARG A 114 -28.13 4.07 -1.94
C ARG A 114 -29.28 5.02 -1.60
N ASP A 115 -29.89 4.81 -0.45
CA ASP A 115 -31.06 5.55 0.03
C ASP A 115 -30.74 6.42 1.27
N VAL A 116 -29.45 6.64 1.58
CA VAL A 116 -28.97 7.26 2.82
C VAL A 116 -27.97 8.38 2.52
N LYS A 117 -28.06 9.52 3.24
CA LYS A 117 -27.08 10.61 3.11
C LYS A 117 -25.85 10.32 3.98
N LEU A 118 -24.65 10.37 3.40
CA LEU A 118 -23.39 10.21 4.13
C LEU A 118 -22.91 11.56 4.71
N ILE A 119 -22.49 11.56 5.97
CA ILE A 119 -21.87 12.68 6.69
C ILE A 119 -20.52 12.22 7.26
N GLU A 120 -19.50 13.08 7.17
CA GLU A 120 -18.23 12.84 7.83
C GLU A 120 -18.26 13.27 9.30
N PRO A 121 -17.78 12.44 10.25
CA PRO A 121 -17.71 12.78 11.65
C PRO A 121 -16.71 13.92 11.92
N HIS A 122 -16.92 14.64 13.01
CA HIS A 122 -16.07 15.74 13.50
C HIS A 122 -15.89 16.94 12.55
N ARG A 123 -16.52 16.93 11.37
CA ARG A 123 -16.57 18.04 10.41
C ARG A 123 -17.83 18.88 10.61
N GLU A 124 -17.77 20.12 10.14
CA GLU A 124 -18.95 21.00 10.10
C GLU A 124 -19.85 20.57 8.94
N THR A 125 -21.12 20.27 9.27
CA THR A 125 -22.18 19.96 8.32
C THR A 125 -23.22 21.07 8.36
N ILE A 126 -23.51 21.63 7.20
CA ILE A 126 -24.55 22.64 7.03
C ILE A 126 -25.87 21.93 6.72
N LEU A 127 -26.84 22.14 7.60
CA LEU A 127 -28.24 21.74 7.43
C LEU A 127 -29.04 22.94 6.93
N ALA A 128 -29.78 22.79 5.84
CA ALA A 128 -30.54 23.88 5.24
C ALA A 128 -31.97 23.47 4.85
N VAL A 129 -32.91 24.39 5.09
CA VAL A 129 -34.27 24.34 4.54
C VAL A 129 -34.26 25.09 3.21
N SER A 130 -34.55 24.40 2.11
CA SER A 130 -34.47 24.95 0.74
C SER A 130 -35.45 26.09 0.44
N SER A 131 -36.54 26.22 1.20
CA SER A 131 -37.58 27.23 1.02
C SER A 131 -38.19 27.64 2.36
N PRO A 132 -37.46 28.43 3.18
CA PRO A 132 -37.94 28.86 4.49
C PRO A 132 -39.07 29.88 4.34
N ARG A 133 -40.01 29.86 5.28
CA ARG A 133 -41.20 30.71 5.30
C ARG A 133 -41.00 31.88 6.26
N ASP A 134 -41.29 33.09 5.79
CA ASP A 134 -41.26 34.29 6.63
C ASP A 134 -42.14 34.14 7.86
N GLY A 135 -41.59 34.46 9.04
CA GLY A 135 -42.31 34.41 10.31
C GLY A 135 -42.42 33.03 10.95
N TYR A 136 -41.66 32.04 10.48
CA TYR A 136 -41.48 30.74 11.15
C TYR A 136 -40.05 30.59 11.67
N ASP A 137 -39.92 29.94 12.82
CA ASP A 137 -38.64 29.48 13.36
C ASP A 137 -38.39 28.03 12.90
N TYR A 138 -37.12 27.62 12.87
CA TYR A 138 -36.70 26.26 12.53
C TYR A 138 -35.83 25.71 13.65
N ILE A 139 -36.12 24.50 14.10
CA ILE A 139 -35.38 23.77 15.13
C ILE A 139 -34.88 22.46 14.53
N TRP A 140 -33.58 22.21 14.66
CA TRP A 140 -32.94 20.97 14.26
C TRP A 140 -32.62 20.15 15.51
N GLU A 141 -32.95 18.87 15.48
CA GLU A 141 -32.59 17.86 16.47
C GLU A 141 -31.80 16.76 15.76
N VAL A 142 -30.66 16.35 16.33
CA VAL A 142 -29.87 15.21 15.84
C VAL A 142 -29.82 14.14 16.92
N ARG A 143 -30.16 12.89 16.56
CA ARG A 143 -30.22 11.75 17.48
C ARG A 143 -29.32 10.61 17.01
N ALA A 144 -28.73 9.91 17.97
CA ALA A 144 -27.84 8.77 17.74
C ALA A 144 -28.64 7.46 17.59
N GLY A 145 -28.92 7.04 16.36
CA GLY A 145 -29.74 5.87 16.02
C GLY A 145 -31.00 6.19 15.22
N GLU A 146 -31.72 5.13 14.83
CA GLU A 146 -32.85 5.15 13.87
C GLU A 146 -34.18 5.75 14.39
N THR A 147 -34.34 6.03 15.70
CA THR A 147 -35.66 6.25 16.31
C THR A 147 -35.76 7.55 17.12
N ASP A 148 -36.99 8.07 17.28
CA ASP A 148 -37.25 9.24 18.15
C ASP A 148 -36.91 9.00 19.63
N GLU A 149 -36.81 7.73 20.05
CA GLU A 149 -36.39 7.33 21.41
C GLU A 149 -34.86 7.40 21.61
N ALA A 150 -34.09 7.59 20.53
CA ALA A 150 -32.65 7.73 20.57
C ALA A 150 -32.18 9.02 21.29
N ASP A 151 -30.96 8.93 21.84
CA ASP A 151 -30.31 10.02 22.57
C ASP A 151 -30.12 11.25 21.66
N LEU A 152 -30.61 12.39 22.13
CA LEU A 152 -30.46 13.69 21.47
C LEU A 152 -29.02 14.20 21.66
N ILE A 153 -28.21 14.10 20.61
CA ILE A 153 -26.77 14.43 20.64
C ILE A 153 -26.46 15.87 20.21
N ALA A 154 -27.30 16.49 19.38
CA ALA A 154 -27.15 17.90 19.01
C ALA A 154 -28.51 18.59 18.79
N THR A 155 -28.51 19.92 18.97
CA THR A 155 -29.62 20.79 18.57
C THR A 155 -29.09 22.06 17.94
N ALA A 156 -29.82 22.59 16.97
CA ALA A 156 -29.53 23.88 16.34
C ALA A 156 -30.82 24.60 15.94
N SER A 157 -30.72 25.85 15.49
CA SER A 157 -31.89 26.67 15.15
C SER A 157 -31.60 27.64 14.02
N GLY A 158 -32.59 27.87 13.17
CA GLY A 158 -32.50 28.72 11.98
C GLY A 158 -32.77 27.93 10.70
N ALA A 159 -33.16 28.63 9.63
CA ALA A 159 -33.37 28.03 8.31
C ALA A 159 -32.10 27.40 7.71
N GLU A 160 -30.94 27.88 8.16
CA GLU A 160 -29.62 27.30 7.96
C GLU A 160 -28.99 27.09 9.35
N ALA A 161 -28.36 25.95 9.57
CA ALA A 161 -27.73 25.57 10.83
C ALA A 161 -26.44 24.78 10.60
N VAL A 162 -25.46 24.96 11.47
CA VAL A 162 -24.21 24.16 11.46
C VAL A 162 -24.27 23.16 12.61
N VAL A 163 -23.99 21.90 12.31
CA VAL A 163 -23.86 20.81 13.29
C VAL A 163 -22.54 20.08 13.09
N THR A 164 -22.11 19.32 14.10
CA THR A 164 -20.98 18.40 14.02
C THR A 164 -21.42 17.08 14.63
N LEU A 165 -21.42 16.02 13.83
CA LEU A 165 -21.80 14.67 14.28
C LEU A 165 -20.55 13.89 14.69
N THR A 166 -20.67 13.03 15.70
CA THR A 166 -19.53 12.29 16.28
C THR A 166 -19.84 10.81 16.56
N VAL A 167 -21.07 10.36 16.34
CA VAL A 167 -21.48 8.96 16.55
C VAL A 167 -21.43 8.26 15.20
N LEU A 168 -20.51 7.30 15.06
CA LEU A 168 -20.17 6.59 13.81
C LEU A 168 -21.20 5.50 13.46
N ASP A 169 -22.43 5.91 13.18
CA ASP A 169 -23.53 5.00 12.88
C ASP A 169 -24.66 5.73 12.11
N GLU A 170 -25.81 5.09 11.98
CA GLU A 170 -27.06 5.75 11.61
C GLU A 170 -27.46 6.79 12.66
N ASN A 171 -27.79 7.99 12.19
CA ASN A 171 -28.25 9.12 13.00
C ASN A 171 -29.55 9.66 12.38
N MET A 172 -30.49 10.12 13.21
CA MET A 172 -31.71 10.78 12.75
C MET A 172 -31.55 12.29 12.85
N ILE A 173 -31.75 13.01 11.74
CA ILE A 173 -31.84 14.47 11.69
C ILE A 173 -33.30 14.87 11.51
N THR A 174 -33.86 15.48 12.55
CA THR A 174 -35.22 16.01 12.55
C THR A 174 -35.19 17.53 12.40
N VAL A 175 -35.90 18.08 11.43
CA VAL A 175 -36.21 19.51 11.33
C VAL A 175 -37.67 19.78 11.66
N LYS A 176 -37.91 20.70 12.59
CA LYS A 176 -39.23 21.18 13.02
C LYS A 176 -39.38 22.63 12.61
N GLU A 177 -40.38 22.92 11.79
CA GLU A 177 -40.83 24.29 11.50
C GLU A 177 -41.87 24.68 12.56
N VAL A 178 -41.62 25.79 13.23
CA VAL A 178 -42.33 26.21 14.44
C VAL A 178 -42.90 27.62 14.22
N HIS A 179 -44.18 27.79 14.53
CA HIS A 179 -44.84 29.09 14.51
C HIS A 179 -44.47 29.91 15.76
N PRO A 180 -44.50 31.27 15.76
CA PRO A 180 -43.98 32.08 16.87
C PRO A 180 -44.67 31.94 18.25
N ASP A 181 -45.75 31.17 18.34
CA ASP A 181 -46.40 30.77 19.60
C ASP A 181 -45.93 29.40 20.13
N GLY A 182 -45.04 28.71 19.41
CA GLY A 182 -44.47 27.41 19.76
C GLY A 182 -45.16 26.20 19.12
N GLU A 183 -46.17 26.40 18.26
CA GLU A 183 -46.80 25.29 17.53
C GLU A 183 -45.87 24.74 16.45
N ILE A 184 -45.53 23.44 16.51
CA ILE A 184 -44.83 22.73 15.43
C ILE A 184 -45.83 22.53 14.29
N VAL A 185 -45.60 23.20 13.16
CA VAL A 185 -46.52 23.18 12.00
C VAL A 185 -46.12 22.19 10.91
N ARG A 186 -44.83 21.87 10.80
CA ARG A 186 -44.28 20.81 9.94
C ARG A 186 -43.06 20.17 10.62
N GLN A 187 -42.87 18.89 10.39
CA GLN A 187 -41.67 18.13 10.77
C GLN A 187 -41.21 17.33 9.55
N LEU A 188 -39.90 17.14 9.41
CA LEU A 188 -39.29 16.18 8.50
C LEU A 188 -38.12 15.51 9.23
N ASP A 189 -38.07 14.19 9.13
CA ASP A 189 -37.07 13.32 9.75
C ASP A 189 -36.28 12.65 8.63
N GLU A 190 -34.95 12.73 8.69
CA GLU A 190 -34.05 12.21 7.66
C GLU A 190 -32.94 11.38 8.33
N MET A 191 -32.83 10.11 7.92
CA MET A 191 -31.74 9.24 8.37
C MET A 191 -30.47 9.53 7.59
N VAL A 192 -29.35 9.64 8.32
CA VAL A 192 -28.03 9.90 7.77
C VAL A 192 -27.02 8.90 8.34
N MET A 193 -26.10 8.45 7.50
CA MET A 193 -24.98 7.61 7.90
C MET A 193 -23.80 8.49 8.27
N VAL A 194 -23.18 8.28 9.43
CA VAL A 194 -21.97 9.00 9.83
C VAL A 194 -20.77 8.08 9.73
N LYS A 195 -19.89 8.33 8.75
CA LYS A 195 -18.64 7.57 8.57
C LYS A 195 -17.49 8.44 8.10
N TYR A 196 -16.30 8.02 8.47
CA TYR A 196 -15.05 8.50 7.92
C TYR A 196 -14.98 8.23 6.40
N VAL A 197 -14.26 9.08 5.66
CA VAL A 197 -14.05 8.90 4.22
C VAL A 197 -12.55 8.88 3.92
N ARG A 198 -12.05 7.74 3.42
CA ARG A 198 -10.68 7.59 2.90
C ARG A 198 -10.61 8.12 1.47
N ARG A 199 -9.63 8.99 1.21
CA ARG A 199 -9.46 9.70 -0.07
C ARG A 199 -8.11 9.43 -0.68
N GLU A 200 -8.01 9.60 -1.99
CA GLU A 200 -6.73 9.61 -2.67
C GLU A 200 -5.93 10.85 -2.18
N ILE A 201 -4.68 10.67 -1.76
CA ILE A 201 -3.89 11.71 -1.04
C ILE A 201 -3.67 13.02 -1.85
N ARG A 202 -3.69 12.96 -3.18
CA ARG A 202 -3.56 14.11 -4.08
C ARG A 202 -4.88 14.88 -4.18
N THR A 203 -6.03 14.23 -3.96
CA THR A 203 -7.37 14.87 -3.94
C THR A 203 -7.67 15.71 -2.70
N LEU A 204 -6.89 15.55 -1.62
CA LEU A 204 -6.98 16.41 -0.44
C LEU A 204 -6.65 17.87 -0.80
N THR A 205 -7.30 18.83 -0.12
CA THR A 205 -6.85 20.23 -0.20
C THR A 205 -5.46 20.39 0.44
N ASP A 206 -4.73 21.45 0.11
CA ASP A 206 -3.41 21.70 0.70
C ASP A 206 -3.50 21.88 2.23
N GLU A 207 -4.56 22.53 2.71
CA GLU A 207 -4.85 22.66 4.13
C GLU A 207 -5.13 21.31 4.80
N GLU A 208 -6.00 20.47 4.24
CA GLU A 208 -6.29 19.13 4.77
C GLU A 208 -5.07 18.21 4.74
N ARG A 209 -4.22 18.31 3.70
CA ARG A 209 -2.99 17.54 3.61
C ARG A 209 -1.97 17.99 4.64
N VAL A 210 -1.84 19.30 4.91
CA VAL A 210 -0.99 19.80 5.99
C VAL A 210 -1.52 19.33 7.36
N GLU A 211 -2.82 19.45 7.61
CA GLU A 211 -3.47 18.97 8.84
C GLU A 211 -3.24 17.46 9.05
N LEU A 212 -3.35 16.66 7.99
CA LEU A 212 -3.05 15.24 7.99
C LEU A 212 -1.59 14.95 8.31
N LEU A 213 -0.64 15.52 7.54
CA LEU A 213 0.78 15.21 7.68
C LEU A 213 1.36 15.71 9.00
N ASP A 214 0.86 16.84 9.54
CA ASP A 214 1.23 17.35 10.87
C ASP A 214 0.74 16.41 11.99
N ALA A 215 -0.49 15.87 11.86
CA ALA A 215 -1.05 14.92 12.82
C ALA A 215 -0.39 13.55 12.72
N MET A 216 -0.14 13.04 11.52
CA MET A 216 0.68 11.84 11.29
C MET A 216 2.03 11.98 11.98
N HIS A 217 2.75 13.09 11.75
CA HIS A 217 4.06 13.32 12.37
C HIS A 217 4.03 13.32 13.92
N GLN A 218 2.90 13.64 14.58
CA GLN A 218 2.82 13.48 16.04
C GLN A 218 3.02 12.02 16.48
N LEU A 219 2.62 11.03 15.69
CA LEU A 219 2.86 9.61 15.99
C LEU A 219 4.35 9.26 15.98
N TRP A 220 5.20 10.01 15.27
CA TRP A 220 6.67 9.88 15.32
C TRP A 220 7.28 10.68 16.48
N ALA A 221 6.73 11.86 16.77
CA ALA A 221 7.28 12.81 17.74
C ALA A 221 6.91 12.50 19.21
N VAL A 222 5.69 12.01 19.46
CA VAL A 222 5.12 11.89 20.81
C VAL A 222 5.04 10.41 21.22
N ARG A 223 5.99 9.97 22.05
CA ARG A 223 6.07 8.58 22.53
C ARG A 223 5.05 8.24 23.61
N VAL A 224 4.59 7.00 23.61
CA VAL A 224 3.88 6.34 24.72
C VAL A 224 4.89 5.89 25.76
N HIS A 225 5.79 4.96 25.40
CA HIS A 225 6.80 4.46 26.34
C HIS A 225 7.89 5.52 26.59
N GLY A 226 8.01 5.95 27.85
CA GLY A 226 8.97 6.99 28.26
C GLY A 226 8.63 8.41 27.80
N GLY A 227 7.44 8.65 27.23
CA GLY A 227 6.96 9.95 26.77
C GLY A 227 5.65 10.38 27.44
N GLU A 228 4.96 11.33 26.80
CA GLU A 228 3.73 11.96 27.30
C GLU A 228 2.48 11.65 26.44
N GLY A 229 2.56 10.72 25.50
CA GLY A 229 1.48 10.44 24.53
C GLY A 229 0.14 10.06 25.17
N ILE A 230 0.15 9.28 26.24
CA ILE A 230 -1.08 8.92 26.98
C ILE A 230 -1.64 10.13 27.75
N GLU A 231 -0.80 11.05 28.21
CA GLU A 231 -1.24 12.29 28.88
C GLU A 231 -1.87 13.28 27.88
N LEU A 232 -1.29 13.39 26.67
CA LEU A 232 -1.78 14.29 25.62
C LEU A 232 -3.00 13.75 24.86
N TYR A 233 -3.04 12.45 24.57
CA TYR A 233 -3.98 11.85 23.61
C TYR A 233 -4.83 10.69 24.20
N GLY A 234 -4.59 10.30 25.45
CA GLY A 234 -5.38 9.32 26.21
C GLY A 234 -4.96 7.85 26.02
N ASP A 235 -5.58 6.96 26.81
CA ASP A 235 -5.28 5.51 26.91
C ASP A 235 -5.40 4.70 25.61
N ASP A 236 -5.96 5.29 24.56
CA ASP A 236 -6.21 4.70 23.23
C ASP A 236 -5.18 5.15 22.17
N TYR A 237 -4.23 6.03 22.53
CA TYR A 237 -3.17 6.48 21.63
C TYR A 237 -2.00 5.49 21.59
N ALA A 238 -1.46 5.28 20.39
CA ALA A 238 -0.27 4.47 20.13
C ALA A 238 0.71 5.21 19.22
N ASP A 239 1.97 5.33 19.63
CA ASP A 239 3.00 5.97 18.82
C ASP A 239 3.61 5.00 17.79
N ILE A 240 4.27 5.54 16.76
CA ILE A 240 4.81 4.77 15.64
C ILE A 240 5.81 3.69 16.08
N SER A 241 6.53 3.87 17.20
CA SER A 241 7.46 2.85 17.68
C SER A 241 6.74 1.60 18.14
N SER A 242 5.59 1.74 18.81
CA SER A 242 4.78 0.59 19.24
C SER A 242 4.15 -0.13 18.05
N ILE A 243 3.62 0.62 17.08
CA ILE A 243 3.00 0.04 15.89
C ILE A 243 4.06 -0.62 14.98
N ASN A 244 5.20 0.04 14.74
CA ASN A 244 6.30 -0.53 13.95
C ASN A 244 6.96 -1.72 14.65
N ARG A 245 7.00 -1.74 15.99
CA ARG A 245 7.48 -2.89 16.78
C ARG A 245 6.64 -4.15 16.55
N LEU A 246 5.32 -4.02 16.37
CA LEU A 246 4.45 -5.14 16.01
C LEU A 246 4.76 -5.67 14.60
N HIS A 247 4.82 -4.79 13.60
CA HIS A 247 5.18 -5.18 12.22
C HIS A 247 6.57 -5.83 12.16
N PHE A 248 7.55 -5.24 12.86
CA PHE A 248 8.91 -5.77 12.97
C PHE A 248 8.94 -7.17 13.57
N LYS A 249 8.24 -7.41 14.68
CA LYS A 249 8.11 -8.75 15.28
C LYS A 249 7.51 -9.76 14.32
N ALA A 250 6.47 -9.37 13.59
CA ALA A 250 5.79 -10.24 12.64
C ALA A 250 6.71 -10.67 11.49
N ALA A 251 7.42 -9.72 10.86
CA ALA A 251 8.18 -9.98 9.65
C ALA A 251 9.63 -10.49 9.89
N GLN A 252 10.28 -10.15 11.00
CA GLN A 252 11.69 -10.49 11.22
C GLN A 252 11.95 -11.94 11.69
N ASN A 253 10.93 -12.75 11.93
CA ASN A 253 11.13 -14.10 12.47
C ASN A 253 11.91 -14.99 11.48
N LYS A 254 12.75 -15.89 12.01
CA LYS A 254 13.64 -16.74 11.21
C LYS A 254 12.91 -17.87 10.49
N SER A 255 11.88 -18.44 11.13
CA SER A 255 11.15 -19.59 10.60
C SER A 255 9.81 -19.25 9.94
N CYS A 256 9.43 -17.97 9.89
CA CYS A 256 8.11 -17.51 9.47
C CYS A 256 8.14 -16.00 9.21
N ASP A 257 7.33 -15.52 8.28
CA ASP A 257 6.96 -14.11 8.14
C ASP A 257 5.48 -13.99 8.47
N HIS A 258 5.10 -13.50 9.64
CA HIS A 258 3.71 -13.62 10.13
C HIS A 258 2.72 -12.69 9.39
N PHE A 259 3.20 -11.71 8.61
CA PHE A 259 2.39 -10.71 7.90
C PHE A 259 2.50 -10.79 6.36
N HIS A 260 3.45 -11.55 5.81
CA HIS A 260 3.73 -11.60 4.36
C HIS A 260 3.86 -13.05 3.86
N ASP A 261 3.94 -13.24 2.55
CA ASP A 261 4.17 -14.53 1.90
C ASP A 261 3.12 -15.62 2.30
N GLY A 262 1.87 -15.19 2.49
CA GLY A 262 0.73 -16.05 2.85
C GLY A 262 -0.59 -15.29 3.01
N LEU A 263 -1.70 -16.03 3.15
CA LEU A 263 -3.08 -15.50 3.03
C LEU A 263 -3.43 -14.37 4.01
N GLY A 264 -2.76 -14.33 5.17
CA GLY A 264 -2.89 -13.29 6.20
C GLY A 264 -2.46 -11.87 5.80
N PHE A 265 -1.91 -11.68 4.60
CA PHE A 265 -1.36 -10.41 4.13
C PHE A 265 -2.36 -9.25 4.23
N LEU A 266 -3.51 -9.35 3.54
CA LEU A 266 -4.49 -8.25 3.46
C LEU A 266 -5.06 -7.88 4.85
N THR A 267 -5.45 -8.89 5.62
CA THR A 267 -6.10 -8.71 6.92
C THR A 267 -5.15 -8.11 7.95
N SER A 268 -3.90 -8.57 8.01
CA SER A 268 -2.87 -8.05 8.92
C SER A 268 -2.59 -6.57 8.63
N HIS A 269 -2.42 -6.20 7.36
CA HIS A 269 -2.15 -4.82 6.96
C HIS A 269 -3.36 -3.88 7.14
N SER A 270 -4.59 -4.37 6.91
CA SER A 270 -5.81 -3.60 7.20
C SER A 270 -5.97 -3.33 8.70
N VAL A 271 -5.73 -4.34 9.56
CA VAL A 271 -5.77 -4.18 11.03
C VAL A 271 -4.66 -3.26 11.54
N LEU A 272 -3.45 -3.36 11.00
CA LEU A 272 -2.33 -2.50 11.34
C LEU A 272 -2.60 -1.03 10.93
N THR A 273 -3.08 -0.82 9.71
CA THR A 273 -3.44 0.51 9.18
C THR A 273 -4.58 1.14 9.98
N ASN A 274 -5.59 0.37 10.34
CA ASN A 274 -6.67 0.82 11.21
C ASN A 274 -6.17 1.14 12.63
N THR A 275 -5.15 0.45 13.14
CA THR A 275 -4.52 0.78 14.42
C THR A 275 -3.79 2.12 14.37
N PHE A 276 -3.11 2.42 13.27
CA PHE A 276 -2.54 3.74 13.01
C PHE A 276 -3.61 4.82 12.86
N GLU A 277 -4.69 4.57 12.09
CA GLU A 277 -5.78 5.53 11.90
C GLU A 277 -6.50 5.86 13.22
N TYR A 278 -6.75 4.87 14.07
CA TYR A 278 -7.40 5.07 15.37
C TYR A 278 -6.55 5.97 16.29
N SER A 279 -5.22 5.82 16.24
CA SER A 279 -4.26 6.67 16.96
C SER A 279 -4.17 8.08 16.37
N LEU A 280 -4.12 8.20 15.03
CA LEU A 280 -4.22 9.48 14.30
C LEU A 280 -5.47 10.27 14.72
N GLN A 281 -6.60 9.58 14.91
CA GLN A 281 -7.86 10.18 15.39
C GLN A 281 -7.82 10.64 16.86
N ARG A 282 -6.87 10.16 17.68
CA ARG A 282 -6.62 10.74 19.02
C ARG A 282 -5.88 12.09 18.94
N VAL A 283 -5.02 12.24 17.93
CA VAL A 283 -4.33 13.51 17.65
C VAL A 283 -5.28 14.52 17.01
N ASN A 284 -6.08 14.08 16.03
CA ASN A 284 -7.12 14.88 15.39
C ASN A 284 -8.28 14.01 14.89
N PRO A 285 -9.47 14.09 15.51
CA PRO A 285 -10.57 13.17 15.22
C PRO A 285 -11.28 13.43 13.87
N LYS A 286 -10.85 14.42 13.08
CA LYS A 286 -11.40 14.67 11.72
C LYS A 286 -10.73 13.81 10.63
N LEU A 287 -9.63 13.15 10.97
CA LEU A 287 -8.70 12.58 10.00
C LEU A 287 -8.93 11.10 9.75
N THR A 288 -8.54 10.70 8.55
CA THR A 288 -8.53 9.33 8.03
C THR A 288 -7.19 9.07 7.39
N VAL A 289 -6.77 7.81 7.29
CA VAL A 289 -5.60 7.47 6.46
C VAL A 289 -6.07 7.55 4.99
N PRO A 290 -5.41 8.35 4.13
CA PRO A 290 -5.74 8.37 2.71
C PRO A 290 -5.26 7.09 2.03
N TYR A 291 -5.68 6.85 0.80
CA TYR A 291 -5.00 5.89 -0.08
C TYR A 291 -4.08 6.61 -1.05
N TRP A 292 -3.05 5.91 -1.51
CA TRP A 292 -2.15 6.34 -2.57
C TRP A 292 -2.35 5.40 -3.76
N ASP A 293 -3.15 5.86 -4.73
CA ASP A 293 -3.25 5.13 -5.98
C ASP A 293 -1.94 5.29 -6.75
N PHE A 294 -1.15 4.21 -6.75
CA PHE A 294 0.17 4.17 -7.39
C PHE A 294 0.11 3.82 -8.88
N THR A 295 -1.05 3.44 -9.43
CA THR A 295 -1.21 3.35 -10.90
C THR A 295 -1.14 4.72 -11.58
N ILE A 296 -1.33 5.81 -10.82
CA ILE A 296 -1.14 7.18 -11.28
C ILE A 296 0.33 7.45 -11.63
N GLU A 297 1.29 6.96 -10.84
CA GLU A 297 2.73 7.10 -11.17
C GLU A 297 3.08 6.42 -12.51
N TYR A 298 2.49 5.25 -12.80
CA TYR A 298 2.68 4.57 -14.09
C TYR A 298 2.12 5.39 -15.25
N HIS A 299 0.86 5.83 -15.12
CA HIS A 299 0.15 6.63 -16.12
C HIS A 299 0.88 7.96 -16.44
N GLU A 300 1.34 8.67 -15.41
CA GLU A 300 2.08 9.93 -15.58
C GLU A 300 3.43 9.71 -16.29
N ALA A 301 4.09 8.58 -16.05
CA ALA A 301 5.33 8.21 -16.74
C ALA A 301 5.10 7.81 -18.21
N GLU A 302 4.07 7.02 -18.52
CA GLU A 302 3.72 6.67 -19.91
C GLU A 302 3.40 7.93 -20.72
N ILE A 303 2.62 8.88 -20.17
CA ILE A 303 2.33 10.16 -20.82
C ILE A 303 3.58 11.02 -21.05
N ALA A 304 4.60 10.91 -20.19
CA ALA A 304 5.86 11.62 -20.38
C ALA A 304 6.65 11.12 -21.61
N GLY A 305 6.39 9.88 -22.05
CA GLY A 305 6.98 9.27 -23.25
C GLY A 305 8.44 8.87 -23.08
N ASP A 306 8.84 8.49 -21.86
CA ASP A 306 10.18 8.02 -21.52
C ASP A 306 10.21 6.47 -21.49
N ASP A 307 9.87 5.84 -22.63
CA ASP A 307 9.74 4.39 -22.81
C ASP A 307 10.99 3.57 -22.38
N ASP A 308 12.16 4.22 -22.30
CA ASP A 308 13.44 3.60 -21.95
C ASP A 308 13.87 3.86 -20.48
N ASP A 309 13.19 4.75 -19.73
CA ASP A 309 13.54 5.11 -18.33
C ASP A 309 12.33 5.76 -17.58
N ILE A 310 11.41 4.96 -17.02
CA ILE A 310 10.25 5.43 -16.23
C ILE A 310 10.73 6.17 -14.96
N THR A 311 10.95 7.47 -15.11
CA THR A 311 11.30 8.37 -14.00
C THR A 311 10.03 8.71 -13.22
N ILE A 312 9.81 8.01 -12.11
CA ILE A 312 8.68 8.25 -11.22
C ILE A 312 8.83 9.60 -10.50
N ASN A 313 8.17 10.63 -11.02
CA ASN A 313 8.16 11.98 -10.47
C ASN A 313 6.95 12.22 -9.56
N SER A 314 6.87 11.49 -8.44
CA SER A 314 5.75 11.60 -7.51
C SER A 314 5.85 12.82 -6.58
N PRO A 315 4.75 13.55 -6.30
CA PRO A 315 4.72 14.56 -5.24
C PRO A 315 4.90 13.96 -3.83
N LEU A 316 4.70 12.65 -3.65
CA LEU A 316 4.88 11.97 -2.36
C LEU A 316 6.32 12.13 -1.83
N PHE A 317 7.33 12.01 -2.71
CA PHE A 317 8.75 12.05 -2.34
C PHE A 317 9.35 13.46 -2.35
N GLN A 318 8.54 14.49 -2.06
CA GLN A 318 8.94 15.90 -1.98
C GLN A 318 8.97 16.41 -0.53
N GLU A 319 9.76 17.45 -0.26
CA GLU A 319 9.91 18.08 1.07
C GLU A 319 8.58 18.41 1.77
N SER A 320 7.59 18.91 1.02
CA SER A 320 6.29 19.32 1.57
C SER A 320 5.39 18.14 1.97
N TRP A 321 5.66 16.94 1.44
CA TRP A 321 4.91 15.70 1.68
C TRP A 321 5.76 14.76 2.55
N PHE A 322 6.23 13.61 2.03
CA PHE A 322 6.95 12.59 2.80
C PHE A 322 8.48 12.70 2.77
N GLY A 323 9.01 13.81 2.25
CA GLY A 323 10.44 14.12 2.21
C GLY A 323 11.21 13.46 1.06
N THR A 324 12.27 14.12 0.60
CA THR A 324 13.19 13.60 -0.42
C THR A 324 14.32 12.77 0.22
N ALA A 325 14.90 11.83 -0.54
CA ALA A 325 16.11 11.12 -0.13
C ALA A 325 17.39 11.89 -0.52
N ASP A 326 18.47 11.76 0.26
CA ASP A 326 19.79 12.19 -0.18
C ASP A 326 20.37 11.21 -1.20
N PRO A 327 20.81 11.62 -2.40
CA PRO A 327 21.37 10.69 -3.38
C PRO A 327 22.69 10.04 -2.92
N VAL A 328 23.37 10.57 -1.89
CA VAL A 328 24.68 10.10 -1.40
C VAL A 328 24.55 9.03 -0.32
N ASP A 329 23.73 9.25 0.71
CA ASP A 329 23.56 8.32 1.84
C ASP A 329 22.15 7.69 1.92
N ASN A 330 21.28 8.03 0.98
CA ASN A 330 19.89 7.56 0.84
C ASN A 330 18.98 7.96 2.02
N VAL A 331 19.43 8.78 2.97
CA VAL A 331 18.64 9.20 4.14
C VAL A 331 17.56 10.19 3.73
N VAL A 332 16.35 10.07 4.30
CA VAL A 332 15.30 11.09 4.15
C VAL A 332 15.80 12.40 4.78
N LYS A 333 16.06 13.43 3.96
CA LYS A 333 16.88 14.59 4.36
C LYS A 333 16.10 15.86 4.68
N ASP A 334 14.86 15.95 4.24
CA ASP A 334 13.99 17.12 4.36
C ASP A 334 12.53 16.74 4.68
N GLY A 335 11.68 17.74 4.85
CA GLY A 335 10.29 17.57 5.27
C GLY A 335 10.13 17.19 6.75
N ARG A 336 8.94 16.72 7.12
CA ARG A 336 8.59 16.35 8.50
C ARG A 336 9.39 15.15 9.02
N TRP A 337 9.69 14.20 8.14
CA TRP A 337 10.40 12.95 8.45
C TRP A 337 11.91 13.03 8.17
N ALA A 338 12.45 14.25 8.01
CA ALA A 338 13.88 14.49 7.88
C ALA A 338 14.66 13.84 9.03
N ARG A 339 15.52 12.87 8.71
CA ARG A 339 16.33 12.11 9.65
C ARG A 339 15.50 11.45 10.76
N THR A 340 14.35 10.87 10.42
CA THR A 340 13.66 9.94 11.31
C THR A 340 14.64 8.86 11.79
N GLU A 341 14.88 8.81 13.10
CA GLU A 341 15.76 7.83 13.73
C GLU A 341 15.11 6.44 13.69
N ILE A 342 15.90 5.43 13.32
CA ILE A 342 15.47 4.03 13.48
C ILE A 342 15.42 3.73 14.98
N PRO A 343 14.31 3.23 15.53
CA PRO A 343 14.24 2.86 16.93
C PRO A 343 15.36 1.86 17.28
N ALA A 344 16.14 2.20 18.30
CA ALA A 344 17.07 1.27 18.91
C ALA A 344 16.32 0.40 19.93
N MET A 345 16.77 -0.84 20.10
CA MET A 345 16.32 -1.70 21.18
C MET A 345 16.76 -1.15 22.54
N ASP A 346 15.81 -0.92 23.45
CA ASP A 346 16.13 -0.79 24.87
C ASP A 346 16.40 -2.19 25.44
N LEU A 347 17.49 -2.34 26.22
CA LEU A 347 17.83 -3.56 26.96
C LEU A 347 16.79 -3.96 28.01
N GLY A 348 15.86 -3.05 28.36
CA GLY A 348 14.68 -3.31 29.19
C GLY A 348 13.38 -3.53 28.40
N SER A 349 13.42 -3.60 27.06
CA SER A 349 12.22 -3.77 26.21
C SER A 349 11.47 -5.08 26.52
N PRO A 350 10.13 -5.07 26.59
CA PRO A 350 9.34 -6.29 26.73
C PRO A 350 9.45 -7.29 25.56
N GLY A 351 8.90 -8.49 25.77
CA GLY A 351 8.66 -9.55 24.77
C GLY A 351 9.74 -9.77 23.71
N GLU A 352 10.95 -10.15 24.15
CA GLU A 352 12.06 -10.72 23.38
C GLU A 352 12.16 -10.28 21.91
N LEU A 353 12.22 -8.97 21.68
CA LEU A 353 12.73 -8.44 20.43
C LEU A 353 14.17 -8.93 20.20
N ILE A 354 14.57 -9.09 18.93
CA ILE A 354 15.97 -9.30 18.53
C ILE A 354 16.30 -8.29 17.42
N PRO A 355 17.33 -7.43 17.56
CA PRO A 355 17.59 -6.36 16.60
C PRO A 355 18.58 -6.83 15.52
N ASP A 356 18.92 -5.92 14.62
CA ASP A 356 20.08 -6.06 13.75
C ASP A 356 21.41 -6.04 14.52
N VAL A 357 22.53 -6.10 13.78
CA VAL A 357 23.88 -6.10 14.35
C VAL A 357 24.25 -4.78 15.06
N TYR A 358 23.57 -3.68 14.76
CA TYR A 358 23.81 -2.35 15.34
C TYR A 358 22.90 -2.05 16.54
N GLY A 359 21.91 -2.92 16.82
CA GLY A 359 20.92 -2.73 17.87
C GLY A 359 19.69 -1.95 17.42
N LEU A 360 19.50 -1.75 16.12
CA LEU A 360 18.35 -1.05 15.53
C LEU A 360 17.23 -2.05 15.20
N LEU A 361 15.98 -1.58 15.16
CA LEU A 361 14.82 -2.35 14.70
C LEU A 361 14.77 -2.44 13.16
N ARG A 362 15.86 -2.92 12.57
CA ARG A 362 15.94 -3.40 11.19
C ARG A 362 16.05 -4.92 11.14
N SER A 363 15.75 -5.49 9.99
CA SER A 363 15.84 -6.93 9.77
C SER A 363 17.24 -7.49 10.05
N ARG A 364 17.32 -8.67 10.68
CA ARG A 364 18.59 -9.26 11.14
C ARG A 364 19.60 -9.63 10.05
N TRP A 365 19.18 -9.58 8.80
CA TRP A 365 20.00 -9.82 7.61
C TRP A 365 20.58 -8.55 6.97
N THR A 366 20.15 -7.36 7.41
CA THR A 366 20.71 -6.09 6.91
C THR A 366 22.05 -5.76 7.56
N VAL A 367 22.87 -5.01 6.81
CA VAL A 367 24.13 -4.41 7.29
C VAL A 367 24.11 -2.87 7.19
N ASN A 368 22.94 -2.27 6.97
CA ASN A 368 22.73 -0.82 6.94
C ASN A 368 23.05 -0.17 8.31
N SER A 369 24.17 0.54 8.40
CA SER A 369 24.63 1.17 9.65
C SER A 369 24.08 2.57 9.92
N SER A 370 23.26 3.12 9.01
CA SER A 370 22.66 4.46 9.17
C SER A 370 21.77 4.53 10.41
N PRO A 371 21.89 5.53 11.29
CA PRO A 371 20.93 5.75 12.38
C PRO A 371 19.55 6.23 11.90
N TYR A 372 19.40 6.57 10.62
CA TYR A 372 18.22 7.22 10.05
C TYR A 372 17.55 6.40 8.95
N LEU A 373 16.26 6.67 8.74
CA LEU A 373 15.43 6.15 7.65
C LEU A 373 16.04 6.43 6.27
N THR A 374 16.17 5.37 5.47
CA THR A 374 16.77 5.35 4.13
C THR A 374 15.81 4.85 3.06
N ARG A 375 15.85 5.45 1.86
CA ARG A 375 15.05 5.09 0.67
C ARG A 375 15.92 5.04 -0.57
N GLY A 376 15.79 3.98 -1.37
CA GLY A 376 16.49 3.81 -2.64
C GLY A 376 15.82 4.50 -3.83
N LEU A 377 14.49 4.68 -3.81
CA LEU A 377 13.71 5.36 -4.85
C LEU A 377 14.05 4.88 -6.29
N GLY A 378 13.87 3.58 -6.52
CA GLY A 378 14.08 2.91 -7.80
C GLY A 378 15.46 2.28 -8.01
N LYS A 379 16.41 2.49 -7.09
CA LYS A 379 17.72 1.82 -7.11
C LYS A 379 17.59 0.33 -6.75
N LEU A 380 17.80 -0.56 -7.71
CA LEU A 380 18.15 -1.97 -7.48
C LEU A 380 19.62 -2.21 -7.87
N CYS A 381 20.50 -1.60 -7.07
CA CYS A 381 21.92 -1.44 -7.38
C CYS A 381 22.12 -0.73 -8.73
N ASP A 382 22.93 -1.29 -9.65
CA ASP A 382 23.14 -0.79 -11.01
C ASP A 382 22.03 -1.23 -12.00
N GLY A 383 21.03 -2.02 -11.56
CA GLY A 383 19.91 -2.45 -12.39
C GLY A 383 18.73 -1.47 -12.35
N SER A 384 18.05 -1.31 -13.49
CA SER A 384 16.74 -0.65 -13.51
C SER A 384 15.71 -1.58 -12.87
N VAL A 385 15.04 -1.10 -11.82
CA VAL A 385 13.91 -1.80 -11.20
C VAL A 385 12.81 -2.13 -12.22
N LEU A 386 12.61 -1.26 -13.20
CA LEU A 386 11.55 -1.31 -14.19
C LEU A 386 11.68 -2.50 -15.16
N ASP A 387 12.92 -2.97 -15.40
CA ASP A 387 13.21 -4.07 -16.31
C ASP A 387 12.76 -5.45 -15.77
N THR A 388 12.34 -5.55 -14.50
CA THR A 388 12.04 -6.85 -13.84
C THR A 388 10.96 -6.76 -12.77
N TYR A 389 10.93 -5.67 -12.00
CA TYR A 389 9.85 -5.32 -11.07
C TYR A 389 9.25 -3.99 -11.53
N ALA A 390 8.56 -4.04 -12.68
CA ALA A 390 7.87 -2.90 -13.24
C ALA A 390 6.98 -2.25 -12.18
N TRP A 391 6.93 -0.92 -12.18
CA TRP A 391 6.03 -0.20 -11.28
C TRP A 391 4.58 -0.50 -11.68
N PRO A 392 3.63 -0.64 -10.73
CA PRO A 392 2.32 -1.17 -11.05
C PRO A 392 1.50 -0.35 -12.03
N SER A 393 1.02 -1.05 -13.05
CA SER A 393 0.19 -0.52 -14.11
C SER A 393 -1.30 -0.57 -13.80
N CYS A 394 -2.08 0.22 -14.56
CA CYS A 394 -3.53 0.09 -14.61
C CYS A 394 -3.99 -1.31 -15.05
N GLU A 395 -3.21 -2.01 -15.90
CA GLU A 395 -3.54 -3.35 -16.41
C GLU A 395 -3.44 -4.40 -15.29
N GLU A 396 -2.39 -4.37 -14.47
CA GLU A 396 -2.23 -5.30 -13.33
C GLU A 396 -3.32 -5.14 -12.28
N HIS A 397 -3.67 -3.89 -11.93
CA HIS A 397 -4.78 -3.63 -11.00
C HIS A 397 -6.13 -4.09 -11.57
N HIS A 398 -6.35 -3.92 -12.87
CA HIS A 398 -7.57 -4.36 -13.55
C HIS A 398 -7.66 -5.89 -13.61
N ASN A 399 -6.56 -6.56 -13.93
CA ASN A 399 -6.49 -8.03 -13.96
C ASN A 399 -6.75 -8.63 -12.57
N LEU A 400 -6.26 -8.01 -11.49
CA LEU A 400 -6.66 -8.40 -10.12
C LEU A 400 -8.16 -8.25 -9.84
N VAL A 401 -8.91 -7.43 -10.58
CA VAL A 401 -10.37 -7.33 -10.42
C VAL A 401 -11.09 -8.39 -11.27
N MET A 402 -10.56 -8.70 -12.46
CA MET A 402 -11.28 -9.46 -13.49
C MET A 402 -10.89 -10.94 -13.61
N ASP A 403 -9.66 -11.31 -13.24
CA ASP A 403 -9.12 -12.66 -13.50
C ASP A 403 -9.31 -13.64 -12.31
N TYR A 404 -9.85 -13.17 -11.18
CA TYR A 404 -9.96 -13.92 -9.92
C TYR A 404 -11.40 -13.89 -9.36
N ASP A 405 -12.00 -15.06 -9.17
CA ASP A 405 -13.31 -15.22 -8.53
C ASP A 405 -13.25 -15.71 -7.07
N ASP A 406 -12.05 -16.02 -6.58
CA ASP A 406 -11.78 -16.53 -5.24
C ASP A 406 -10.73 -15.70 -4.46
N PHE A 407 -10.93 -15.55 -3.15
CA PHE A 407 -10.04 -14.80 -2.26
C PHE A 407 -8.63 -15.39 -2.14
N TYR A 408 -8.48 -16.73 -2.17
CA TYR A 408 -7.19 -17.40 -1.97
C TYR A 408 -6.21 -17.01 -3.08
N SER A 409 -6.66 -17.10 -4.33
CA SER A 409 -5.88 -16.73 -5.52
C SER A 409 -5.67 -15.21 -5.58
N TRP A 410 -6.70 -14.42 -5.29
CA TRP A 410 -6.61 -12.95 -5.28
C TRP A 410 -5.58 -12.44 -4.26
N VAL A 411 -5.64 -12.92 -3.01
CA VAL A 411 -4.70 -12.45 -1.97
C VAL A 411 -3.29 -12.94 -2.25
N SER A 412 -3.15 -14.15 -2.81
CA SER A 412 -1.86 -14.73 -3.21
C SER A 412 -1.16 -13.92 -4.28
N GLU A 413 -1.87 -13.45 -5.31
CA GLU A 413 -1.29 -12.57 -6.33
C GLU A 413 -1.00 -11.17 -5.75
N SER A 414 -2.02 -10.57 -5.11
CA SER A 414 -2.03 -9.15 -4.74
C SER A 414 -0.87 -8.70 -3.86
N MET A 415 -0.28 -9.60 -3.05
CA MET A 415 0.88 -9.30 -2.21
C MET A 415 2.18 -9.12 -3.01
N TYR A 416 2.31 -9.80 -4.15
CA TYR A 416 3.47 -9.76 -5.04
C TYR A 416 3.28 -8.73 -6.14
N SER A 417 2.33 -8.92 -7.06
CA SER A 417 1.91 -7.86 -7.99
C SER A 417 0.47 -7.47 -7.70
N PRO A 418 0.16 -6.17 -7.52
CA PRO A 418 1.01 -5.00 -7.73
C PRO A 418 1.80 -4.53 -6.49
N HIS A 419 1.55 -5.09 -5.30
CA HIS A 419 2.01 -4.50 -4.05
C HIS A 419 3.54 -4.51 -3.84
N GLY A 420 4.20 -5.64 -4.11
CA GLY A 420 5.63 -5.86 -3.87
C GLY A 420 6.55 -4.85 -4.58
N PRO A 421 6.40 -4.58 -5.88
CA PRO A 421 7.18 -3.57 -6.60
C PRO A 421 7.23 -2.20 -5.93
N VAL A 422 6.16 -1.77 -5.23
CA VAL A 422 6.14 -0.47 -4.54
C VAL A 422 7.11 -0.44 -3.35
N HIS A 423 7.10 -1.48 -2.51
CA HIS A 423 8.10 -1.65 -1.44
C HIS A 423 9.53 -1.71 -2.01
N THR A 424 9.73 -2.54 -3.03
CA THR A 424 11.01 -2.78 -3.70
C THR A 424 11.57 -1.49 -4.28
N TRP A 425 10.73 -0.65 -4.90
CA TRP A 425 11.12 0.63 -5.45
C TRP A 425 11.43 1.67 -4.37
N ILE A 426 10.60 1.83 -3.33
CA ILE A 426 10.84 2.86 -2.30
C ILE A 426 12.07 2.51 -1.47
N GLY A 427 12.17 1.28 -0.97
CA GLY A 427 13.29 0.83 -0.16
C GLY A 427 14.55 0.70 -1.00
N GLY A 428 14.46 0.03 -2.14
CA GLY A 428 15.59 -0.26 -3.02
C GLY A 428 16.64 -1.19 -2.38
N VAL A 429 17.60 -1.59 -3.21
CA VAL A 429 18.78 -2.36 -2.82
C VAL A 429 20.00 -1.49 -3.09
N LEU A 430 20.82 -1.31 -2.05
CA LEU A 430 21.80 -0.23 -1.96
C LEU A 430 23.20 -0.75 -1.66
N ASN A 431 24.20 0.04 -2.05
CA ASN A 431 25.62 -0.21 -1.75
C ASN A 431 26.12 -1.56 -2.31
N CYS A 432 25.89 -1.77 -3.60
CA CYS A 432 26.17 -3.01 -4.31
C CYS A 432 27.16 -2.86 -5.46
N GLU A 433 27.42 -1.64 -5.92
CA GLU A 433 28.10 -1.31 -7.17
C GLU A 433 29.45 -2.05 -7.28
N ASP A 434 30.26 -2.03 -6.21
CA ASP A 434 31.53 -2.78 -6.12
C ASP A 434 31.32 -4.31 -6.15
N THR A 435 30.24 -4.83 -5.55
CA THR A 435 29.93 -6.27 -5.51
C THR A 435 29.44 -6.77 -6.87
N ILE A 436 28.47 -6.08 -7.46
CA ILE A 436 27.89 -6.44 -8.76
C ILE A 436 28.93 -6.25 -9.87
N SER A 437 29.77 -5.21 -9.82
CA SER A 437 30.92 -5.05 -10.72
C SER A 437 31.94 -6.20 -10.60
N SER A 438 32.25 -6.63 -9.37
CA SER A 438 33.11 -7.80 -9.12
C SER A 438 32.51 -9.08 -9.72
N ILE A 439 31.23 -9.36 -9.48
CA ILE A 439 30.53 -10.53 -10.02
C ILE A 439 30.39 -10.47 -11.54
N SER A 440 30.14 -9.28 -12.11
CA SER A 440 30.11 -9.03 -13.57
C SER A 440 31.44 -9.39 -14.25
N SER A 441 32.57 -9.21 -13.57
CA SER A 441 33.87 -9.66 -14.08
C SER A 441 34.04 -11.19 -14.16
N LEU A 442 33.21 -11.95 -13.44
CA LEU A 442 33.22 -13.42 -13.37
C LEU A 442 32.21 -14.05 -14.34
N VAL A 443 30.94 -13.64 -14.25
CA VAL A 443 29.82 -14.25 -15.01
C VAL A 443 29.37 -13.42 -16.22
N GLY A 444 29.81 -12.16 -16.31
CA GLY A 444 29.38 -11.21 -17.33
C GLY A 444 28.17 -10.37 -16.89
N GLU A 445 28.09 -9.16 -17.45
CA GLU A 445 27.12 -8.11 -17.13
C GLU A 445 25.67 -8.61 -17.06
N LYS A 446 25.18 -9.33 -18.07
CA LYS A 446 23.80 -9.86 -18.10
C LYS A 446 23.45 -10.67 -16.84
N ASN A 447 24.36 -11.55 -16.41
CA ASN A 447 24.08 -12.50 -15.34
C ASN A 447 24.35 -11.87 -13.95
N ALA A 448 25.26 -10.90 -13.87
CA ALA A 448 25.41 -10.07 -12.67
C ALA A 448 24.20 -9.14 -12.47
N ASN A 449 23.62 -8.59 -13.54
CA ASN A 449 22.40 -7.79 -13.46
C ASN A 449 21.20 -8.67 -13.04
N SER A 450 21.08 -9.89 -13.57
CA SER A 450 20.09 -10.88 -13.11
C SER A 450 20.17 -11.13 -11.60
N LEU A 451 21.39 -11.28 -11.06
CA LEU A 451 21.61 -11.39 -9.61
C LEU A 451 21.22 -10.13 -8.85
N SER A 452 21.61 -8.96 -9.36
CA SER A 452 21.27 -7.64 -8.81
C SER A 452 19.78 -7.49 -8.53
N LEU A 453 18.96 -7.89 -9.51
CA LEU A 453 17.51 -7.78 -9.46
C LEU A 453 16.88 -8.74 -8.43
N ASN A 454 17.53 -9.85 -8.12
CA ASN A 454 17.12 -10.82 -7.09
C ASN A 454 17.71 -10.54 -5.70
N THR A 455 18.50 -9.47 -5.53
CA THR A 455 19.32 -9.31 -4.32
C THR A 455 18.51 -8.96 -3.06
N PHE A 456 17.35 -8.31 -3.20
CA PHE A 456 16.46 -7.99 -2.06
C PHE A 456 16.00 -9.26 -1.33
N ASP A 457 15.53 -10.26 -2.07
CA ASP A 457 15.14 -11.55 -1.50
C ASP A 457 16.35 -12.41 -1.13
N GLN A 458 17.46 -12.32 -1.88
CA GLN A 458 18.65 -13.14 -1.61
C GLN A 458 19.15 -13.01 -0.17
N ARG A 459 19.25 -11.79 0.37
CA ARG A 459 19.80 -11.57 1.72
C ARG A 459 18.83 -12.06 2.80
N LYS A 460 17.51 -11.83 2.64
CA LYS A 460 16.41 -12.37 3.46
C LYS A 460 16.52 -13.90 3.53
N ASN A 461 16.59 -14.54 2.37
CA ASN A 461 16.57 -15.99 2.22
C ASN A 461 17.85 -16.65 2.76
N LEU A 462 19.05 -16.18 2.41
CA LEU A 462 20.31 -16.70 2.96
C LEU A 462 20.33 -16.68 4.50
N TRP A 463 19.69 -15.69 5.14
CA TRP A 463 19.59 -15.62 6.59
C TRP A 463 18.57 -16.61 7.18
N ARG A 464 17.40 -16.78 6.54
CA ARG A 464 16.40 -17.78 6.94
C ARG A 464 16.91 -19.21 6.74
N ASP A 465 17.53 -19.50 5.61
CA ASP A 465 18.25 -20.75 5.30
C ASP A 465 19.37 -21.05 6.32
N GLY A 466 19.90 -20.00 6.98
CA GLY A 466 20.96 -20.11 7.98
C GLY A 466 22.38 -20.12 7.42
N PHE A 467 22.55 -19.67 6.18
CA PHE A 467 23.86 -19.40 5.59
C PHE A 467 24.42 -18.07 6.07
N PHE A 468 23.63 -16.99 6.04
CA PHE A 468 24.05 -15.65 6.48
C PHE A 468 23.68 -15.38 7.95
N ALA A 469 24.58 -14.77 8.70
CA ALA A 469 24.33 -14.32 10.07
C ALA A 469 25.21 -13.11 10.45
N CYS A 470 24.78 -12.39 11.48
CA CYS A 470 25.59 -11.44 12.23
C CYS A 470 25.61 -11.83 13.71
N GLU A 471 26.80 -11.88 14.32
CA GLU A 471 27.00 -12.26 15.72
C GLU A 471 27.44 -11.07 16.60
N GLY A 472 26.93 -11.01 17.83
CA GLY A 472 27.18 -9.91 18.78
C GLY A 472 26.69 -8.54 18.28
N SER A 473 27.11 -7.46 18.94
CA SER A 473 26.73 -6.08 18.59
C SER A 473 27.89 -5.25 18.02
N ALA A 474 27.56 -4.28 17.17
CA ALA A 474 28.44 -3.26 16.63
C ALA A 474 27.95 -1.87 17.08
N ALA A 475 28.79 -0.85 16.96
CA ALA A 475 28.34 0.53 17.16
C ALA A 475 27.54 0.99 15.93
N VAL A 476 26.45 1.73 16.13
CA VAL A 476 25.71 2.39 15.04
C VAL A 476 26.67 3.28 14.24
N GLY A 477 26.58 3.24 12.91
CA GLY A 477 27.52 3.90 12.00
C GLY A 477 28.88 3.20 11.82
N ALA A 478 29.12 2.02 12.42
CA ALA A 478 30.30 1.22 12.09
C ALA A 478 30.24 0.77 10.62
N PRO A 479 31.37 0.75 9.88
CA PRO A 479 31.37 0.34 8.48
C PRO A 479 30.99 -1.14 8.29
N ALA A 480 30.11 -1.43 7.32
CA ALA A 480 29.65 -2.79 7.06
C ALA A 480 30.77 -3.73 6.60
N ASP A 481 31.72 -3.22 5.82
CA ASP A 481 32.91 -3.94 5.36
C ASP A 481 33.81 -4.37 6.53
N GLU A 482 33.98 -3.53 7.56
CA GLU A 482 34.69 -3.92 8.79
C GLU A 482 33.99 -5.08 9.51
N LEU A 483 32.65 -5.15 9.51
CA LEU A 483 31.90 -6.25 10.13
C LEU A 483 32.05 -7.56 9.35
N LEU A 484 32.07 -7.48 8.01
CA LEU A 484 32.23 -8.63 7.12
C LEU A 484 33.68 -9.16 7.15
N LEU A 485 34.66 -8.26 7.03
CA LEU A 485 36.09 -8.61 7.08
C LEU A 485 36.55 -9.15 8.43
N SER A 486 35.92 -8.74 9.54
CA SER A 486 36.20 -9.29 10.87
C SER A 486 35.52 -10.64 11.14
N GLY A 487 34.71 -11.15 10.21
CA GLY A 487 33.92 -12.38 10.40
C GLY A 487 32.81 -12.22 11.45
N LYS A 488 32.31 -10.99 11.64
CA LYS A 488 31.22 -10.67 12.56
C LYS A 488 29.85 -10.72 11.88
N CYS A 489 29.82 -10.45 10.58
CA CYS A 489 28.71 -10.70 9.67
C CYS A 489 29.20 -11.53 8.47
N GLY A 490 28.27 -12.15 7.74
CA GLY A 490 28.55 -12.89 6.52
C GLY A 490 28.07 -14.34 6.58
N CYS A 491 28.64 -15.20 5.75
CA CYS A 491 28.37 -16.64 5.79
C CYS A 491 29.20 -17.34 6.87
N LEU A 492 28.84 -17.08 8.12
CA LEU A 492 29.62 -17.49 9.29
C LEU A 492 29.66 -19.02 9.45
N GLY A 493 30.86 -19.56 9.70
CA GLY A 493 31.08 -21.00 9.85
C GLY A 493 31.37 -21.76 8.56
N TYR A 494 31.32 -21.11 7.39
CA TYR A 494 31.63 -21.69 6.08
C TYR A 494 33.02 -21.22 5.59
N ASP A 495 33.89 -22.14 5.16
CA ASP A 495 35.18 -21.80 4.53
C ASP A 495 35.03 -21.72 3.01
N LEU A 496 34.75 -20.52 2.49
CA LEU A 496 34.52 -20.32 1.07
C LEU A 496 35.80 -20.36 0.22
N ASN A 497 36.99 -20.27 0.84
CA ASN A 497 38.28 -20.21 0.15
C ASN A 497 38.82 -21.59 -0.27
N GLN A 498 38.28 -22.67 0.32
CA GLN A 498 38.68 -24.06 0.06
C GLN A 498 37.48 -25.00 0.29
N GLY A 499 37.67 -26.32 0.25
CA GLY A 499 36.59 -27.29 0.52
C GLY A 499 35.37 -27.15 -0.42
N ASP A 500 34.23 -27.69 0.03
CA ASP A 500 32.96 -27.72 -0.70
C ASP A 500 31.84 -26.93 0.02
N ASP A 501 32.18 -26.13 1.03
CA ASP A 501 31.21 -25.37 1.84
C ASP A 501 30.36 -24.42 0.98
N TRP A 502 30.98 -23.79 -0.02
CA TRP A 502 30.28 -22.96 -1.01
C TRP A 502 29.20 -23.74 -1.78
N LYS A 503 29.38 -25.04 -2.04
CA LYS A 503 28.37 -25.87 -2.73
C LYS A 503 27.12 -25.99 -1.89
N THR A 504 27.28 -26.12 -0.57
CA THR A 504 26.16 -26.21 0.36
C THR A 504 25.30 -24.95 0.30
N ILE A 505 25.92 -23.77 0.25
CA ILE A 505 25.20 -22.49 0.10
C ILE A 505 24.58 -22.41 -1.30
N TYR A 506 25.34 -22.75 -2.34
CA TYR A 506 24.93 -22.65 -3.75
C TYR A 506 23.72 -23.54 -4.08
N THR A 507 23.69 -24.79 -3.59
CA THR A 507 22.67 -25.78 -3.95
C THR A 507 21.51 -25.89 -2.98
N ASN A 508 21.63 -25.33 -1.77
CA ASN A 508 20.63 -25.47 -0.72
C ASN A 508 20.06 -24.13 -0.24
N SER A 509 20.43 -23.00 -0.87
CA SER A 509 19.69 -21.76 -0.65
C SER A 509 18.34 -21.81 -1.34
N THR A 510 17.37 -21.11 -0.76
CA THR A 510 16.05 -20.88 -1.38
C THR A 510 16.17 -20.13 -2.73
N LEU A 511 17.24 -19.36 -2.93
CA LEU A 511 17.60 -18.81 -4.25
C LEU A 511 18.41 -19.82 -5.06
N ASP A 512 17.87 -20.30 -6.18
CA ASP A 512 18.65 -21.12 -7.12
C ASP A 512 19.63 -20.24 -7.92
N PHE A 513 20.92 -20.37 -7.60
CA PHE A 513 21.96 -19.62 -8.29
C PHE A 513 22.13 -20.04 -9.76
N ASP A 514 21.87 -21.30 -10.14
CA ASP A 514 21.99 -21.74 -11.53
C ASP A 514 20.92 -21.11 -12.43
N ASP A 515 19.71 -20.88 -11.91
CA ASP A 515 18.67 -20.14 -12.63
C ASP A 515 18.97 -18.63 -12.72
N VAL A 516 19.53 -18.03 -11.67
CA VAL A 516 19.79 -16.57 -11.60
C VAL A 516 21.06 -16.17 -12.38
N ILE A 517 22.20 -16.83 -12.16
CA ILE A 517 23.49 -16.48 -12.79
C ILE A 517 23.90 -17.43 -13.93
N GLY A 518 23.21 -18.55 -14.13
CA GLY A 518 23.58 -19.59 -15.10
C GLY A 518 24.58 -20.63 -14.56
N ASP A 519 24.77 -21.70 -15.33
CA ASP A 519 25.73 -22.78 -15.02
C ASP A 519 27.17 -22.43 -15.45
N TYR A 520 28.05 -22.26 -14.46
CA TYR A 520 29.49 -21.96 -14.59
C TYR A 520 30.35 -23.05 -13.93
N ASP A 521 31.67 -22.97 -14.08
CA ASP A 521 32.58 -23.89 -13.40
C ASP A 521 32.61 -23.68 -11.87
N ASP A 522 33.00 -24.73 -11.14
CA ASP A 522 33.10 -24.77 -9.67
C ASP A 522 33.85 -23.58 -9.05
N GLU A 523 34.90 -23.05 -9.72
CA GLU A 523 35.69 -21.94 -9.17
C GLU A 523 34.96 -20.61 -9.36
N THR A 524 34.35 -20.39 -10.53
CA THR A 524 33.48 -19.24 -10.77
C THR A 524 32.29 -19.23 -9.79
N LYS A 525 31.59 -20.37 -9.62
CA LYS A 525 30.47 -20.48 -8.68
C LYS A 525 30.90 -20.21 -7.23
N ARG A 526 32.03 -20.75 -6.79
CA ARG A 526 32.65 -20.44 -5.47
C ARG A 526 32.86 -18.93 -5.30
N GLN A 527 33.46 -18.26 -6.29
CA GLN A 527 33.82 -16.85 -6.21
C GLN A 527 32.58 -15.94 -6.14
N VAL A 528 31.48 -16.29 -6.83
CA VAL A 528 30.21 -15.56 -6.69
C VAL A 528 29.60 -15.74 -5.29
N VAL A 529 29.57 -16.97 -4.75
CA VAL A 529 29.10 -17.21 -3.37
C VAL A 529 29.94 -16.42 -2.36
N ALA A 530 31.27 -16.42 -2.52
CA ALA A 530 32.17 -15.65 -1.67
C ALA A 530 31.89 -14.14 -1.74
N ALA A 531 31.64 -13.60 -2.94
CA ALA A 531 31.28 -12.19 -3.13
C ALA A 531 29.95 -11.85 -2.45
N VAL A 532 28.90 -12.65 -2.65
CA VAL A 532 27.58 -12.46 -2.01
C VAL A 532 27.64 -12.56 -0.48
N CYS A 533 28.40 -13.52 0.04
CA CYS A 533 28.60 -13.72 1.48
C CYS A 533 29.41 -12.59 2.15
N ALA A 534 30.23 -11.87 1.39
CA ALA A 534 31.07 -10.77 1.85
C ALA A 534 30.58 -9.39 1.38
N SER A 535 29.40 -9.30 0.76
CA SER A 535 28.90 -8.05 0.20
C SER A 535 28.31 -7.12 1.25
N THR A 536 28.53 -5.83 1.07
CA THR A 536 28.02 -4.74 1.92
C THR A 536 26.60 -4.30 1.54
N ILE A 537 25.92 -5.10 0.72
CA ILE A 537 24.58 -4.80 0.19
C ILE A 537 23.56 -4.82 1.31
N TYR A 538 22.64 -3.85 1.28
CA TYR A 538 21.52 -3.76 2.19
C TYR A 538 20.26 -3.22 1.51
N ASP A 539 19.11 -3.58 2.06
CA ASP A 539 17.80 -3.06 1.67
C ASP A 539 17.55 -1.72 2.38
N GLY A 540 16.95 -0.75 1.70
CA GLY A 540 16.43 0.45 2.35
C GLY A 540 15.21 0.15 3.23
N ASP A 541 14.84 1.07 4.12
CA ASP A 541 13.99 0.75 5.26
C ASP A 541 12.57 0.29 4.89
N HIS A 542 12.03 0.77 3.76
CA HIS A 542 10.70 0.37 3.26
C HIS A 542 10.65 -1.09 2.75
N LEU A 543 11.80 -1.73 2.47
CA LEU A 543 11.88 -3.08 1.89
C LEU A 543 12.18 -4.19 2.92
N HIS A 544 12.20 -3.87 4.22
CA HIS A 544 12.48 -4.85 5.27
C HIS A 544 11.46 -4.78 6.42
N ALA A 545 11.63 -5.60 7.47
CA ALA A 545 10.65 -5.76 8.55
C ALA A 545 10.29 -4.48 9.34
N GLY A 546 11.01 -3.37 9.13
CA GLY A 546 10.79 -2.08 9.78
C GLY A 546 10.10 -1.06 8.86
N SER A 547 9.56 -1.51 7.73
CA SER A 547 8.99 -0.66 6.66
C SER A 547 7.89 0.28 7.14
N SER A 548 7.10 -0.12 8.13
CA SER A 548 6.05 0.73 8.71
C SER A 548 6.55 1.98 9.46
N LEU A 549 7.86 2.11 9.71
CA LEU A 549 8.46 3.35 10.17
C LEU A 549 8.48 4.45 9.08
N ASP A 550 8.48 4.07 7.80
CA ASP A 550 8.38 5.01 6.70
C ASP A 550 6.94 5.55 6.58
N PRO A 551 6.73 6.88 6.52
CA PRO A 551 5.39 7.44 6.44
C PRO A 551 4.62 7.09 5.16
N THR A 552 5.27 6.63 4.09
CA THR A 552 4.61 6.20 2.85
C THR A 552 3.98 4.81 2.93
N PHE A 553 4.34 4.01 3.94
CA PHE A 553 3.71 2.71 4.22
C PHE A 553 2.19 2.84 4.45
N TRP A 554 1.78 3.87 5.20
CA TRP A 554 0.39 4.06 5.65
C TRP A 554 -0.62 4.32 4.53
N PRO A 555 -0.38 5.21 3.55
CA PRO A 555 -1.31 5.40 2.43
C PRO A 555 -1.25 4.30 1.37
N MET A 556 -0.20 3.47 1.34
CA MET A 556 -0.02 2.45 0.31
C MET A 556 -0.96 1.24 0.48
N HIS A 557 -1.11 0.71 1.70
CA HIS A 557 -1.91 -0.49 1.98
C HIS A 557 -3.43 -0.30 1.75
N PRO A 558 -4.06 0.85 2.07
CA PRO A 558 -5.44 1.17 1.69
C PRO A 558 -5.74 1.03 0.19
N THR A 559 -4.75 1.11 -0.70
CA THR A 559 -4.95 0.90 -2.14
C THR A 559 -5.28 -0.56 -2.47
N MET A 560 -4.64 -1.51 -1.78
CA MET A 560 -4.95 -2.94 -1.93
C MET A 560 -6.29 -3.29 -1.27
N GLU A 561 -6.58 -2.70 -0.11
CA GLU A 561 -7.88 -2.84 0.57
C GLU A 561 -9.04 -2.29 -0.28
N ARG A 562 -8.85 -1.12 -0.91
CA ARG A 562 -9.80 -0.52 -1.87
C ARG A 562 -10.01 -1.41 -3.09
N LEU A 563 -8.95 -2.02 -3.62
CA LEU A 563 -9.04 -2.92 -4.77
C LEU A 563 -9.83 -4.19 -4.43
N PHE A 564 -9.54 -4.82 -3.28
CA PHE A 564 -10.31 -5.96 -2.76
C PHE A 564 -11.80 -5.61 -2.58
N MET A 565 -12.10 -4.45 -1.96
CA MET A 565 -13.47 -4.00 -1.78
C MET A 565 -14.19 -3.80 -3.11
N PHE A 566 -13.50 -3.28 -4.13
CA PHE A 566 -14.07 -3.13 -5.47
C PHE A 566 -14.44 -4.48 -6.06
N SER A 567 -13.52 -5.46 -6.05
CA SER A 567 -13.78 -6.82 -6.57
C SER A 567 -14.91 -7.56 -5.82
N SER A 568 -15.09 -7.30 -4.52
CA SER A 568 -16.24 -7.82 -3.75
C SER A 568 -17.57 -7.15 -4.12
N LEU A 569 -17.54 -5.82 -4.34
CA LEU A 569 -18.72 -5.00 -4.69
C LEU A 569 -19.25 -5.28 -6.10
N THR A 570 -18.35 -5.40 -7.07
CA THR A 570 -18.68 -5.73 -8.47
C THR A 570 -19.22 -7.15 -8.61
N GLY A 571 -18.91 -8.03 -7.64
CA GLY A 571 -19.33 -9.42 -7.63
C GLY A 571 -18.39 -10.36 -8.40
N GLN A 572 -17.21 -9.89 -8.79
CA GLN A 572 -16.17 -10.74 -9.36
C GLN A 572 -15.65 -11.73 -8.31
N LEU A 573 -15.30 -11.25 -7.10
CA LEU A 573 -15.00 -12.14 -5.97
C LEU A 573 -16.27 -12.74 -5.35
N THR A 574 -16.43 -14.05 -5.50
CA THR A 574 -17.60 -14.81 -5.02
C THR A 574 -17.26 -15.90 -4.01
N ASP A 575 -16.05 -16.50 -4.07
CA ASP A 575 -15.58 -17.44 -3.05
C ASP A 575 -14.62 -16.75 -2.06
N PHE A 576 -14.95 -16.87 -0.78
CA PHE A 576 -14.14 -16.35 0.33
C PHE A 576 -13.55 -17.51 1.15
N HIS A 577 -13.29 -18.64 0.50
CA HIS A 577 -12.63 -19.79 1.11
C HIS A 577 -11.26 -19.39 1.65
N TRP A 578 -11.04 -19.72 2.93
CA TRP A 578 -9.78 -19.53 3.61
C TRP A 578 -9.57 -20.73 4.54
N PRO A 579 -8.57 -21.59 4.31
CA PRO A 579 -8.29 -22.75 5.17
C PRO A 579 -7.57 -22.36 6.47
N ASP A 580 -7.51 -23.30 7.44
CA ASP A 580 -6.71 -23.15 8.68
C ASP A 580 -5.34 -23.84 8.59
N SER A 581 -5.12 -24.65 7.56
CA SER A 581 -3.89 -25.42 7.31
C SER A 581 -3.81 -25.79 5.84
N GLU A 582 -2.66 -26.28 5.41
CA GLU A 582 -2.46 -26.94 4.12
C GLU A 582 -3.56 -27.97 3.88
N PHE A 583 -4.13 -27.95 2.68
CA PHE A 583 -5.09 -28.95 2.24
C PHE A 583 -4.81 -29.37 0.81
N SER A 584 -5.30 -30.55 0.45
CA SER A 584 -5.10 -31.09 -0.90
C SER A 584 -6.40 -31.59 -1.49
N TYR A 585 -6.63 -31.28 -2.76
CA TYR A 585 -7.78 -31.73 -3.53
C TYR A 585 -7.32 -32.25 -4.90
N SER A 586 -8.24 -32.90 -5.62
CA SER A 586 -8.00 -33.30 -7.01
C SER A 586 -8.64 -32.28 -7.94
N ASP A 587 -7.84 -31.69 -8.84
CA ASP A 587 -8.32 -30.76 -9.86
C ASP A 587 -9.18 -31.45 -10.94
N SER A 588 -9.69 -30.68 -11.91
CA SER A 588 -10.54 -31.19 -12.99
C SER A 588 -9.90 -32.28 -13.85
N ASP A 589 -8.56 -32.35 -13.85
CA ASP A 589 -7.79 -33.31 -14.66
C ASP A 589 -7.28 -34.48 -13.80
N GLY A 590 -7.58 -34.49 -12.50
CA GLY A 590 -7.23 -35.53 -11.54
C GLY A 590 -5.84 -35.40 -10.93
N ASN A 591 -5.19 -34.23 -11.03
CA ASN A 591 -3.93 -33.98 -10.32
C ASN A 591 -4.22 -33.58 -8.87
N THR A 592 -3.38 -34.03 -7.93
CA THR A 592 -3.40 -33.47 -6.57
C THR A 592 -2.82 -32.06 -6.60
N VAL A 593 -3.65 -31.08 -6.27
CA VAL A 593 -3.23 -29.71 -5.92
C VAL A 593 -3.08 -29.66 -4.40
N VAL A 594 -2.06 -28.94 -3.93
CA VAL A 594 -1.88 -28.60 -2.52
C VAL A 594 -1.98 -27.08 -2.43
N GLU A 595 -2.91 -26.60 -1.61
CA GLU A 595 -3.04 -25.18 -1.28
C GLU A 595 -2.46 -24.95 0.12
N THR A 596 -1.63 -23.93 0.22
CA THR A 596 -0.80 -23.61 1.40
C THR A 596 -1.26 -22.28 1.98
N THR A 597 -1.43 -22.19 3.30
CA THR A 597 -1.72 -20.89 3.95
C THR A 597 -0.53 -19.94 3.88
N SER A 598 0.70 -20.46 3.90
CA SER A 598 1.96 -19.70 3.94
C SER A 598 3.07 -20.43 3.17
N THR A 599 4.01 -19.68 2.58
CA THR A 599 5.24 -20.26 2.00
C THR A 599 6.13 -20.93 3.04
N TYR A 600 5.99 -20.56 4.32
CA TYR A 600 6.71 -21.15 5.46
C TYR A 600 6.01 -22.39 6.05
N GLY A 601 4.87 -22.79 5.47
CA GLY A 601 4.06 -23.94 5.90
C GLY A 601 3.25 -23.71 7.18
N ASP A 602 2.47 -24.73 7.54
CA ASP A 602 1.43 -24.70 8.60
C ASP A 602 1.84 -24.23 10.00
N THR A 603 3.13 -24.20 10.33
CA THR A 603 3.61 -23.70 11.62
C THR A 603 3.76 -22.18 11.67
N CYS A 604 3.58 -21.49 10.54
CA CYS A 604 3.66 -20.04 10.44
C CYS A 604 2.29 -19.40 10.74
N HIS A 605 2.09 -19.00 12.00
CA HIS A 605 0.88 -18.30 12.45
C HIS A 605 0.70 -16.97 11.73
N GLY A 606 -0.55 -16.54 11.60
CA GLY A 606 -0.94 -15.29 10.93
C GLY A 606 -1.62 -15.54 9.60
N HIS A 607 -1.53 -16.75 9.05
CA HIS A 607 -2.08 -17.09 7.72
C HIS A 607 -3.23 -18.08 7.72
N GLY A 608 -3.52 -18.76 8.84
CA GLY A 608 -4.74 -19.55 8.98
C GLY A 608 -5.95 -18.63 9.15
N GLY A 609 -7.10 -19.00 8.57
CA GLY A 609 -8.31 -18.17 8.67
C GLY A 609 -8.83 -17.99 10.11
N SER A 610 -8.51 -18.92 11.01
CA SER A 610 -8.80 -18.89 12.45
C SER A 610 -7.70 -18.23 13.30
N ASP A 611 -6.58 -17.79 12.72
CA ASP A 611 -5.53 -17.11 13.48
C ASP A 611 -6.03 -15.74 13.97
N VAL A 612 -5.89 -15.50 15.28
CA VAL A 612 -6.38 -14.30 15.96
C VAL A 612 -5.27 -13.27 16.05
N PHE A 613 -5.46 -12.10 15.44
CA PHE A 613 -4.50 -10.99 15.53
C PHE A 613 -4.32 -10.51 16.98
N PRO A 614 -3.09 -10.23 17.47
CA PRO A 614 -1.80 -10.18 16.77
C PRO A 614 -0.99 -11.49 16.88
N PHE A 615 -1.63 -12.64 16.77
CA PHE A 615 -0.96 -13.95 16.68
C PHE A 615 -0.05 -14.30 17.88
N GLY A 616 -0.37 -13.75 19.05
CA GLY A 616 0.42 -13.88 20.28
C GLY A 616 1.71 -13.05 20.32
N LEU A 617 2.03 -12.28 19.28
CA LEU A 617 3.29 -11.51 19.16
C LEU A 617 3.48 -10.45 20.27
N LEU A 618 2.39 -10.06 20.93
CA LEU A 618 2.37 -9.09 22.04
C LEU A 618 2.00 -9.71 23.40
N ASP A 619 1.85 -11.04 23.51
CA ASP A 619 1.38 -11.65 24.77
C ASP A 619 2.43 -11.54 25.92
N ASP A 620 3.71 -11.38 25.58
CA ASP A 620 4.82 -11.10 26.50
C ASP A 620 5.22 -9.60 26.57
N ASP A 621 4.36 -8.70 26.05
CA ASP A 621 4.62 -7.25 26.04
C ASP A 621 3.94 -6.49 27.20
N ASP A 622 4.71 -5.58 27.81
CA ASP A 622 4.33 -4.71 28.92
C ASP A 622 4.67 -3.23 28.63
N ASP A 623 4.70 -2.84 27.35
CA ASP A 623 4.98 -1.46 26.90
C ASP A 623 3.70 -0.57 26.89
N ALA A 624 2.63 -1.07 27.50
CA ALA A 624 1.27 -0.52 27.50
C ALA A 624 0.60 -0.37 26.12
N PHE A 625 1.22 -0.84 25.03
CA PHE A 625 0.61 -0.81 23.70
C PHE A 625 -0.64 -1.71 23.67
N LYS A 626 -1.73 -1.17 23.10
CA LYS A 626 -2.98 -1.89 22.90
C LYS A 626 -3.43 -1.68 21.47
N ILE A 627 -3.69 -2.78 20.76
CA ILE A 627 -4.30 -2.74 19.44
C ILE A 627 -5.73 -2.21 19.57
N LYS A 628 -6.03 -1.18 18.79
CA LYS A 628 -7.32 -0.49 18.74
C LYS A 628 -7.59 -0.14 17.28
N THR A 629 -8.51 -0.85 16.63
CA THR A 629 -8.73 -0.71 15.18
C THR A 629 -9.91 0.17 14.83
N GLY A 630 -10.83 0.41 15.76
CA GLY A 630 -12.14 1.00 15.48
C GLY A 630 -13.06 0.13 14.60
N MET A 631 -12.61 -1.08 14.19
CA MET A 631 -13.47 -2.06 13.51
C MET A 631 -14.50 -2.60 14.50
N GLN A 632 -15.75 -2.77 14.06
CA GLN A 632 -16.76 -3.45 14.85
C GLN A 632 -16.50 -4.97 14.81
N GLY A 633 -15.87 -5.47 15.87
CA GLY A 633 -15.61 -6.88 16.07
C GLY A 633 -16.80 -7.64 16.67
N ASN A 634 -16.63 -8.94 16.86
CA ASN A 634 -17.50 -9.74 17.72
C ASN A 634 -17.42 -9.19 19.16
N GLU A 635 -18.57 -8.94 19.80
CA GLU A 635 -18.66 -8.41 21.17
C GLU A 635 -17.90 -9.27 22.19
N GLU A 636 -17.76 -10.58 21.95
CA GLU A 636 -17.04 -11.50 22.82
C GLU A 636 -15.50 -11.39 22.70
N THR A 637 -14.98 -10.98 21.54
CA THR A 637 -13.52 -10.93 21.25
C THR A 637 -12.96 -9.50 21.19
N GLY A 638 -13.82 -8.50 20.97
CA GLY A 638 -13.46 -7.08 20.95
C GLY A 638 -12.50 -6.72 19.82
N ASN A 639 -11.30 -6.25 20.16
CA ASN A 639 -10.27 -5.87 19.17
C ASN A 639 -9.39 -7.07 18.72
N LYS A 640 -9.63 -8.28 19.24
CA LYS A 640 -8.90 -9.50 18.82
C LYS A 640 -9.73 -10.26 17.79
N LEU A 641 -9.49 -10.00 16.50
CA LEU A 641 -10.22 -10.61 15.39
C LEU A 641 -9.42 -11.77 14.78
N THR A 642 -10.13 -12.84 14.41
CA THR A 642 -9.61 -13.83 13.47
C THR A 642 -9.46 -13.23 12.07
N ASN A 643 -8.55 -13.78 11.27
CA ASN A 643 -8.42 -13.42 9.86
C ASN A 643 -9.77 -13.44 9.09
N ARG A 644 -10.62 -14.45 9.29
CA ARG A 644 -11.95 -14.50 8.67
C ARG A 644 -12.91 -13.42 9.19
N GLU A 645 -12.84 -13.04 10.47
CA GLU A 645 -13.63 -11.91 11.00
C GLU A 645 -13.18 -10.58 10.40
N VAL A 646 -11.86 -10.36 10.23
CA VAL A 646 -11.34 -9.18 9.51
C VAL A 646 -11.81 -9.16 8.07
N LEU A 647 -11.66 -10.28 7.34
CA LEU A 647 -12.09 -10.39 5.95
C LEU A 647 -13.60 -10.13 5.78
N ALA A 648 -14.42 -10.62 6.72
CA ALA A 648 -15.84 -10.32 6.74
C ALA A 648 -16.10 -8.81 6.96
N VAL A 649 -15.44 -8.18 7.94
CA VAL A 649 -15.58 -6.73 8.19
C VAL A 649 -15.15 -5.88 6.99
N LEU A 650 -14.14 -6.33 6.22
CA LEU A 650 -13.70 -5.67 4.98
C LEU A 650 -14.69 -5.81 3.80
N ASP A 651 -15.73 -6.62 3.90
CA ASP A 651 -16.72 -6.77 2.83
C ASP A 651 -17.62 -5.53 2.72
N ALA A 652 -17.26 -4.63 1.81
CA ALA A 652 -17.96 -3.38 1.50
C ALA A 652 -19.44 -3.54 1.11
N ARG A 653 -19.91 -4.76 0.80
CA ARG A 653 -21.35 -5.05 0.62
C ARG A 653 -22.15 -4.87 1.93
N TYR A 654 -21.48 -4.86 3.08
CA TYR A 654 -22.07 -4.69 4.40
C TYR A 654 -21.54 -3.44 5.13
N ASN A 655 -22.34 -2.93 6.05
CA ASN A 655 -22.01 -1.78 6.88
C ASN A 655 -21.29 -2.24 8.17
N MET A 656 -19.97 -2.51 8.11
CA MET A 656 -19.19 -2.97 9.28
C MET A 656 -17.94 -2.12 9.61
N LEU A 657 -17.43 -1.33 8.65
CA LEU A 657 -16.28 -0.45 8.87
C LEU A 657 -16.70 0.95 9.35
N PRO A 658 -15.86 1.64 10.15
CA PRO A 658 -16.11 3.02 10.55
C PRO A 658 -15.87 4.02 9.40
N TYR A 659 -15.33 3.58 8.25
CA TYR A 659 -15.04 4.38 7.06
C TYR A 659 -15.63 3.78 5.79
N VAL A 660 -15.62 4.59 4.72
CA VAL A 660 -15.77 4.19 3.31
C VAL A 660 -14.65 4.82 2.47
N TYR A 661 -14.43 4.32 1.26
CA TYR A 661 -13.62 4.99 0.25
C TYR A 661 -14.46 6.05 -0.48
N ASP A 662 -13.84 7.20 -0.80
CA ASP A 662 -14.52 8.33 -1.46
C ASP A 662 -15.03 8.00 -2.87
N ASN A 663 -14.48 6.99 -3.54
CA ASN A 663 -14.99 6.45 -4.80
C ASN A 663 -14.21 5.18 -5.21
N PHE A 664 -14.77 4.42 -6.13
CA PHE A 664 -14.07 3.36 -6.86
C PHE A 664 -13.85 3.73 -8.34
N ARG A 665 -13.15 4.85 -8.56
CA ARG A 665 -12.81 5.35 -9.90
C ARG A 665 -11.31 5.29 -10.16
N TRP A 666 -10.98 5.05 -11.41
CA TRP A 666 -9.62 5.07 -11.98
C TRP A 666 -9.67 5.85 -13.31
N ASP A 667 -10.03 7.13 -13.23
CA ASP A 667 -10.27 8.01 -14.40
C ASP A 667 -9.01 8.19 -15.29
N HIS A 668 -7.82 7.94 -14.75
CA HIS A 668 -6.55 7.88 -15.48
C HIS A 668 -6.42 6.59 -16.28
N CYS A 669 -6.71 5.42 -15.68
CA CYS A 669 -6.70 4.14 -16.40
C CYS A 669 -7.67 4.11 -17.59
N LEU A 670 -8.80 4.82 -17.51
CA LEU A 670 -9.72 4.97 -18.65
C LEU A 670 -9.08 5.72 -19.84
N GLN A 671 -8.10 6.60 -19.60
CA GLN A 671 -7.34 7.27 -20.66
C GLN A 671 -6.33 6.34 -21.32
N ASP A 672 -5.85 5.32 -20.58
CA ASP A 672 -5.01 4.23 -21.08
C ASP A 672 -5.84 3.15 -21.81
N GLY A 673 -7.16 3.28 -21.78
CA GLY A 673 -8.12 2.39 -22.44
C GLY A 673 -8.59 1.22 -21.57
N ILE A 674 -8.38 1.29 -20.26
CA ILE A 674 -8.74 0.27 -19.27
C ILE A 674 -9.90 0.79 -18.43
N ASP A 675 -11.11 0.25 -18.63
CA ASP A 675 -12.31 0.68 -17.91
C ASP A 675 -12.66 -0.28 -16.78
N PHE A 676 -12.33 0.09 -15.55
CA PHE A 676 -12.70 -0.67 -14.35
C PHE A 676 -14.22 -0.86 -14.18
N TYR A 677 -15.05 -0.07 -14.87
CA TYR A 677 -16.50 -0.27 -14.83
C TYR A 677 -16.98 -1.51 -15.61
N ASP A 678 -16.16 -2.10 -16.49
CA ASP A 678 -16.46 -3.38 -17.16
C ASP A 678 -16.72 -4.49 -16.12
N ALA A 679 -16.12 -4.40 -14.93
CA ALA A 679 -16.33 -5.33 -13.81
C ALA A 679 -17.78 -5.39 -13.28
N TRP A 680 -18.61 -4.37 -13.53
CA TRP A 680 -20.03 -4.37 -13.14
C TRP A 680 -20.96 -5.04 -14.17
N ASP A 681 -20.49 -5.24 -15.40
CA ASP A 681 -21.26 -5.77 -16.52
C ASP A 681 -20.85 -7.22 -16.92
N ALA A 682 -19.79 -7.76 -16.30
CA ALA A 682 -19.24 -9.11 -16.52
C ALA A 682 -19.92 -10.19 -15.66
#